data_AF-A0A1Y4BC01-F1
#
_entry.id   AF-A0A1Y4BC01-F1
#
_cell.length_a   1.000
_cell.length_b   1.000
_cell.length_c   1.000
_cell.angle_alpha   90.00
_cell.angle_beta   90.00
_cell.angle_gamma   90.00
#
_symmetry.space_group_name_H-M   'P 1'
#
loop_
_entity.id
_entity.type
_entity.pdbx_description
1 polymer ?
#
loop_
_entity_poly.entity_id
_entity_poly.type
_entity_poly.pdbx_seq_one_letter_code
_entity_poly.pdbx_strand_id
1 'polypeptide(L)'
;GADVEPGTLLGCVINPMQQSEPSKVGIFMNADFSWNNWTSYDHADRAWRDAFSHVDNGSPVATGASDALRELSEHMKWYQGGGVTFESRESEAAKPMLDELVSKLNSGSVTVEDLSEAKAFFDNLADAVDTYDTSADNDAMREQIDPWIKFWQDTTHAAQYYLAAAEGALTGDTTALVSGYTQGREAYDNAKDHSFDYVGTTMYARAGTRAVQPAVDALNDYVSAQAGGIVGGTESVARVSSEGLSVYESYSLDRIIDGNTATQAWLTGTRDDQGIDVGNSFTVTYAPARTVEEITLIQDSNDKLAGGVIEYTVEGGTDWVEAGAVSSATTTIELDQPTKVSAIRVRCTTGAKQWWQVYELIAGEKNTDTPEQPEYTATVEAIGIQPYEGQLSNIADGNSSSQYWCKGREGGNIMEGDGFQVNYEPYALVGEVTFSQGDGDVITHGTLEYTVDGERWVTAGSIDSSAEQTLTFPRQKVKAIRVTSDENTAKWWKIRELSVGLGEENPAGSIVSTIENVDATGSSVQGIASITGGEVAFAAGDYVAVDLGSLKGDVAADASALSLPAGFEVVTSTNGLAWTAGESSSAARYVGIRYTGEGTATLDLSAGLAITYNDAANADFTASSTADGTSTDAMLDGDITTYWRGGAESGTLVYTVSNPLDGTTPRDTLRVISWGTPSGAALTARIYTDAEHTQVQEIQVGTLDESVMSFSLAEAAEAAGVAFCGVESVEVAWNGAVPSIAEVGMLDATTTPDPEPEPGEGDYTIYPTPHALSYAEGEVDFEGTVNTIVGDGIDSATEARLDEALELAGVEGTPADATSDDGEGLEVLVGIEGSGDAADAYVDALEAADAVTVEKDLFTKTDSYFLGVIPAEGDAPDRIVVLGRDTDSAFYGLTTLYQVLQQDADGAVDALQVSDWADVETRGFIEGYYGNPWSTEDRCELMRWGGHYKLNAYVYAPKDDPKHNAQWRELYTPEELEDIKALADAGNASKVRFIYALHPFMNDPIGFGSTYEQDLADLKAKYLQVIEAGCRQIMVSADDAADPGSSNYVRLLNDLTDWIHGLQEEKNEDGTPKYEGLKDVIPFVAANYAAAGESWYNQLPDNVRPITTGKQVWGKADQSTISTFTSKSNGVKPFMWINWPCTDNTRDHLSMGGYENALGADVEPGTLLGCVINPMQQSEPSKVGIFMNADFSWN
;
A
#
# COMPACT_ATOMS: atom_id res chain seq x y z
N GLY A 1 -3.82 21.09 -25.24
CA GLY A 1 -4.60 19.84 -25.42
C GLY A 1 -5.92 20.18 -26.06
N ALA A 2 -6.78 20.91 -25.33
CA ALA A 2 -8.06 21.44 -25.80
C ALA A 2 -8.04 22.19 -27.15
N ASP A 3 -6.88 22.71 -27.53
CA ASP A 3 -6.60 23.49 -28.74
C ASP A 3 -5.97 22.68 -29.89
N VAL A 4 -5.72 21.38 -29.68
CA VAL A 4 -5.15 20.49 -30.69
C VAL A 4 -6.25 20.06 -31.65
N GLU A 5 -6.14 20.48 -32.91
CA GLU A 5 -7.09 20.05 -33.95
C GLU A 5 -6.96 18.52 -34.17
N PRO A 6 -8.07 17.76 -34.13
CA PRO A 6 -8.04 16.33 -34.41
C PRO A 6 -7.36 16.02 -35.76
N GLY A 7 -6.40 15.09 -35.74
CA GLY A 7 -5.57 14.71 -36.89
C GLY A 7 -4.29 15.54 -37.09
N THR A 8 -4.00 16.52 -36.22
CA THR A 8 -2.73 17.28 -36.25
C THR A 8 -1.64 16.71 -35.32
N LEU A 9 -2.03 15.86 -34.36
CA LEU A 9 -1.14 15.14 -33.45
C LEU A 9 -1.04 13.67 -33.89
N LEU A 10 0.18 13.16 -34.04
CA LEU A 10 0.44 11.77 -34.46
C LEU A 10 0.61 10.79 -33.29
N GLY A 11 0.77 11.30 -32.07
CA GLY A 11 0.92 10.51 -30.85
C GLY A 11 1.35 11.36 -29.66
N CYS A 12 1.04 10.91 -28.44
CA CYS A 12 1.42 11.52 -27.18
C CYS A 12 2.00 10.45 -26.25
N VAL A 13 3.17 10.72 -25.67
CA VAL A 13 3.80 9.88 -24.65
C VAL A 13 4.07 10.75 -23.43
N ILE A 14 3.83 10.19 -22.25
CA ILE A 14 4.10 10.85 -20.98
C ILE A 14 5.18 10.08 -20.24
N ASN A 15 6.02 10.80 -19.51
CA ASN A 15 7.02 10.20 -18.64
C ASN A 15 6.36 9.94 -17.26
N PRO A 16 6.22 8.68 -16.82
CA PRO A 16 5.61 8.39 -15.53
C PRO A 16 6.52 8.80 -14.36
N MET A 17 5.94 8.83 -13.15
CA MET A 17 6.72 8.89 -11.91
C MET A 17 7.39 7.52 -11.69
N GLN A 18 8.37 7.47 -10.79
CA GLN A 18 9.01 6.19 -10.44
C GLN A 18 8.07 5.25 -9.66
N GLN A 19 7.05 5.81 -9.01
CA GLN A 19 5.95 5.06 -8.42
C GLN A 19 5.03 4.60 -9.55
N SER A 20 4.93 3.29 -9.73
CA SER A 20 4.16 2.67 -10.80
C SER A 20 2.66 2.92 -10.69
N GLU A 21 2.12 2.81 -9.48
CA GLU A 21 0.69 2.85 -9.20
C GLU A 21 0.10 4.26 -9.39
N PRO A 22 0.67 5.33 -8.80
CA PRO A 22 0.13 6.69 -8.98
C PRO A 22 0.30 7.19 -10.42
N SER A 23 1.30 6.66 -11.14
CA SER A 23 1.52 6.97 -12.55
C SER A 23 0.35 6.53 -13.44
N LYS A 24 -0.44 5.55 -13.01
CA LYS A 24 -1.59 5.03 -13.77
C LYS A 24 -2.61 6.11 -14.07
N VAL A 25 -2.86 7.07 -13.17
CA VAL A 25 -3.80 8.19 -13.39
C VAL A 25 -3.38 9.02 -14.61
N GLY A 26 -2.10 9.40 -14.68
CA GLY A 26 -1.57 10.14 -15.82
C GLY A 26 -1.64 9.31 -17.11
N ILE A 27 -1.35 8.02 -17.03
CA ILE A 27 -1.36 7.13 -18.20
C ILE A 27 -2.79 6.89 -18.71
N PHE A 28 -3.75 6.77 -17.80
CA PHE A 28 -5.18 6.72 -18.09
C PHE A 28 -5.63 7.98 -18.85
N MET A 29 -5.25 9.16 -18.36
CA MET A 29 -5.51 10.42 -19.06
C MET A 29 -4.85 10.49 -20.44
N ASN A 30 -3.62 9.97 -20.61
CA ASN A 30 -2.94 9.95 -21.90
C ASN A 30 -3.64 9.02 -22.90
N ALA A 31 -4.17 7.89 -22.43
CA ALA A 31 -4.96 6.96 -23.23
C ALA A 31 -6.25 7.64 -23.74
N ASP A 32 -7.02 8.26 -22.85
CA ASP A 32 -8.24 8.98 -23.23
C ASP A 32 -7.95 10.15 -24.19
N PHE A 33 -6.93 10.99 -23.89
CA PHE A 33 -6.54 12.11 -24.76
C PHE A 33 -6.09 11.67 -26.15
N SER A 34 -5.33 10.58 -26.24
CA SER A 34 -4.78 10.08 -27.51
C SER A 34 -5.83 9.35 -28.34
N TRP A 35 -6.92 8.85 -27.71
CA TRP A 35 -8.07 8.26 -28.40
C TRP A 35 -9.02 9.31 -28.93
N ASN A 36 -9.28 10.30 -28.09
CA ASN A 36 -10.24 11.34 -28.33
C ASN A 36 -9.65 12.67 -27.87
N ASN A 37 -8.89 13.30 -28.78
CA ASN A 37 -8.29 14.61 -28.55
C ASN A 37 -9.31 15.55 -27.91
N TRP A 38 -9.06 15.90 -26.65
CA TRP A 38 -9.93 16.79 -25.90
C TRP A 38 -10.11 18.09 -26.67
N THR A 39 -11.36 18.48 -26.93
CA THR A 39 -11.70 19.80 -27.50
C THR A 39 -12.09 20.81 -26.40
N SER A 40 -12.16 20.36 -25.15
CA SER A 40 -12.44 21.14 -23.94
C SER A 40 -11.90 20.43 -22.71
N TYR A 41 -11.69 21.16 -21.62
CA TYR A 41 -11.28 20.57 -20.34
C TYR A 41 -12.39 19.76 -19.66
N ASP A 42 -13.67 20.01 -19.97
CA ASP A 42 -14.78 19.23 -19.39
C ASP A 42 -14.67 17.72 -19.61
N HIS A 43 -14.12 17.29 -20.75
CA HIS A 43 -13.88 15.86 -21.00
C HIS A 43 -12.65 15.38 -20.22
N ALA A 44 -11.53 16.12 -20.30
CA ALA A 44 -10.33 15.83 -19.52
C ALA A 44 -10.62 15.69 -18.01
N ASP A 45 -11.50 16.52 -17.48
CA ASP A 45 -11.88 16.55 -16.06
C ASP A 45 -12.73 15.34 -15.68
N ARG A 46 -13.62 14.87 -16.57
CA ARG A 46 -14.35 13.61 -16.35
C ARG A 46 -13.38 12.43 -16.37
N ALA A 47 -12.54 12.32 -17.40
CA ALA A 47 -11.56 11.26 -17.51
C ALA A 47 -10.58 11.21 -16.33
N TRP A 48 -10.18 12.37 -15.79
CA TRP A 48 -9.37 12.43 -14.59
C TRP A 48 -10.12 11.95 -13.34
N ARG A 49 -11.40 12.32 -13.16
CA ARG A 49 -12.20 11.86 -12.01
C ARG A 49 -12.47 10.36 -12.06
N ASP A 50 -12.80 9.85 -13.24
CA ASP A 50 -13.13 8.44 -13.46
C ASP A 50 -11.89 7.54 -13.30
N ALA A 51 -10.68 8.08 -13.51
CA ALA A 51 -9.45 7.30 -13.41
C ALA A 51 -9.24 6.67 -12.02
N PHE A 52 -9.74 7.29 -10.94
CA PHE A 52 -9.39 6.88 -9.58
C PHE A 52 -10.00 5.55 -9.16
N SER A 53 -11.24 5.25 -9.54
CA SER A 53 -11.86 3.93 -9.31
C SER A 53 -11.09 2.84 -10.06
N HIS A 54 -10.76 3.09 -11.32
CA HIS A 54 -10.00 2.15 -12.14
C HIS A 54 -8.59 1.86 -11.61
N VAL A 55 -7.88 2.83 -11.03
CA VAL A 55 -6.53 2.61 -10.51
C VAL A 55 -6.50 2.03 -9.11
N ASP A 56 -7.54 2.28 -8.31
CA ASP A 56 -7.61 1.83 -6.92
C ASP A 56 -8.32 0.48 -6.77
N ASN A 57 -9.47 0.26 -7.40
CA ASN A 57 -10.24 -0.98 -7.22
C ASN A 57 -10.42 -1.78 -8.51
N GLY A 58 -9.86 -1.30 -9.64
CA GLY A 58 -9.95 -1.98 -10.93
C GLY A 58 -11.34 -1.97 -11.58
N SER A 59 -12.31 -1.23 -11.00
CA SER A 59 -13.69 -1.12 -11.45
C SER A 59 -14.01 0.31 -11.94
N PRO A 60 -14.97 0.48 -12.88
CA PRO A 60 -15.54 1.80 -13.14
C PRO A 60 -16.34 2.36 -11.95
N VAL A 61 -16.76 1.50 -11.01
CA VAL A 61 -17.54 1.90 -9.83
C VAL A 61 -16.60 2.47 -8.77
N ALA A 62 -16.88 3.70 -8.34
CA ALA A 62 -16.12 4.33 -7.27
C ALA A 62 -16.46 3.68 -5.91
N THR A 63 -15.42 3.35 -5.16
CA THR A 63 -15.47 3.04 -3.74
C THR A 63 -15.10 4.29 -2.93
N GLY A 64 -15.42 4.27 -1.63
CA GLY A 64 -15.01 5.36 -0.73
C GLY A 64 -13.50 5.61 -0.76
N ALA A 65 -12.68 4.56 -0.90
CA ALA A 65 -11.24 4.68 -1.05
C ALA A 65 -10.85 5.36 -2.36
N SER A 66 -11.41 4.95 -3.50
CA SER A 66 -11.10 5.61 -4.77
C SER A 66 -11.53 7.09 -4.83
N ASP A 67 -12.66 7.43 -4.19
CA ASP A 67 -13.13 8.81 -4.06
C ASP A 67 -12.20 9.64 -3.17
N ALA A 68 -11.73 9.04 -2.08
CA ALA A 68 -10.75 9.63 -1.18
C ALA A 68 -9.41 9.87 -1.89
N LEU A 69 -8.90 8.89 -2.63
CA LEU A 69 -7.69 9.05 -3.45
C LEU A 69 -7.84 10.18 -4.47
N ARG A 70 -9.02 10.30 -5.09
CA ARG A 70 -9.33 11.40 -6.02
C ARG A 70 -9.28 12.75 -5.33
N GLU A 71 -9.88 12.88 -4.15
CA GLU A 71 -9.88 14.13 -3.37
C GLU A 71 -8.46 14.55 -3.01
N LEU A 72 -7.64 13.64 -2.46
CA LEU A 72 -6.23 13.90 -2.18
C LEU A 72 -5.50 14.37 -3.44
N SER A 73 -5.77 13.69 -4.56
CA SER A 73 -5.14 13.99 -5.84
C SER A 73 -5.56 15.33 -6.45
N GLU A 74 -6.73 15.87 -6.08
CA GLU A 74 -7.16 17.22 -6.47
C GLU A 74 -6.13 18.28 -6.04
N HIS A 75 -5.47 18.00 -4.93
CA HIS A 75 -4.49 18.86 -4.28
C HIS A 75 -3.05 18.38 -4.51
N MET A 76 -2.81 17.46 -5.44
CA MET A 76 -1.48 17.00 -5.83
C MET A 76 -1.16 17.24 -7.31
N LYS A 77 -1.99 18.01 -8.03
CA LYS A 77 -1.84 18.23 -9.48
C LYS A 77 -0.66 19.14 -9.87
N TRP A 78 0.36 19.32 -9.05
CA TRP A 78 1.47 20.25 -9.35
C TRP A 78 2.69 19.56 -9.96
N TYR A 79 3.26 20.17 -11.01
CA TYR A 79 4.50 19.71 -11.61
C TYR A 79 5.35 20.88 -12.14
N GLN A 80 6.66 20.85 -11.86
CA GLN A 80 7.66 21.82 -12.31
C GLN A 80 8.87 21.11 -12.92
N GLY A 81 9.26 21.46 -14.15
CA GLY A 81 10.41 20.84 -14.84
C GLY A 81 10.84 21.59 -16.10
N GLY A 82 12.14 21.51 -16.45
CA GLY A 82 12.66 22.00 -17.73
C GLY A 82 12.62 23.53 -17.96
N GLY A 83 12.46 24.32 -16.90
CA GLY A 83 12.34 25.80 -17.00
C GLY A 83 10.94 26.29 -17.39
N VAL A 84 9.92 25.43 -17.38
CA VAL A 84 8.52 25.77 -17.65
C VAL A 84 7.66 25.37 -16.46
N THR A 85 6.80 26.29 -16.04
CA THR A 85 5.74 26.02 -15.07
C THR A 85 4.46 25.79 -15.85
N PHE A 86 3.83 24.62 -15.68
CA PHE A 86 2.58 24.29 -16.36
C PHE A 86 1.38 24.73 -15.51
N GLU A 87 0.32 25.23 -16.16
CA GLU A 87 -0.94 25.54 -15.48
C GLU A 87 -1.62 24.23 -15.09
N SER A 88 -1.65 23.96 -13.79
CA SER A 88 -1.92 22.62 -13.29
C SER A 88 -3.25 22.47 -12.55
N ARG A 89 -3.97 23.58 -12.35
CA ARG A 89 -5.29 23.66 -11.68
C ARG A 89 -5.35 22.91 -10.34
N GLU A 90 -4.23 22.79 -9.64
CA GLU A 90 -4.17 22.21 -8.29
C GLU A 90 -5.05 23.03 -7.34
N SER A 91 -5.96 22.33 -6.65
CA SER A 91 -6.95 22.93 -5.74
C SER A 91 -7.83 23.99 -6.42
N GLU A 92 -8.14 23.89 -7.71
CA GLU A 92 -8.82 24.96 -8.47
C GLU A 92 -10.13 25.44 -7.83
N ALA A 93 -10.94 24.51 -7.31
CA ALA A 93 -12.20 24.83 -6.63
C ALA A 93 -11.98 25.53 -5.27
N ALA A 94 -11.02 25.06 -4.48
CA ALA A 94 -10.74 25.57 -3.13
C ALA A 94 -9.87 26.85 -3.14
N LYS A 95 -9.09 27.07 -4.21
CA LYS A 95 -8.09 28.13 -4.27
C LYS A 95 -8.63 29.54 -4.02
N PRO A 96 -9.78 29.98 -4.57
CA PRO A 96 -10.31 31.31 -4.27
C PRO A 96 -10.60 31.52 -2.78
N MET A 97 -11.16 30.50 -2.13
CA MET A 97 -11.45 30.52 -0.68
C MET A 97 -10.15 30.57 0.13
N LEU A 98 -9.18 29.71 -0.20
CA LEU A 98 -7.89 29.66 0.49
C LEU A 98 -7.05 30.94 0.27
N ASP A 99 -7.03 31.49 -0.94
CA ASP A 99 -6.35 32.77 -1.24
C ASP A 99 -7.00 33.95 -0.48
N GLU A 100 -8.33 33.95 -0.33
CA GLU A 100 -9.03 34.95 0.47
C GLU A 100 -8.70 34.82 1.96
N LEU A 101 -8.68 33.59 2.50
CA LEU A 101 -8.24 33.32 3.87
C LEU A 101 -6.81 33.83 4.09
N VAL A 102 -5.87 33.45 3.23
CA VAL A 102 -4.47 33.91 3.27
C VAL A 102 -4.39 35.44 3.26
N SER A 103 -5.15 36.12 2.41
CA SER A 103 -5.18 37.59 2.38
C SER A 103 -5.71 38.20 3.68
N LYS A 104 -6.73 37.60 4.30
CA LYS A 104 -7.32 38.07 5.56
C LYS A 104 -6.40 37.81 6.74
N LEU A 105 -5.74 36.65 6.81
CA LEU A 105 -4.73 36.31 7.81
C LEU A 105 -3.55 37.30 7.75
N ASN A 106 -2.98 37.51 6.56
CA ASN A 106 -1.85 38.42 6.37
C ASN A 106 -2.16 39.89 6.68
N SER A 107 -3.40 40.32 6.45
CA SER A 107 -3.83 41.69 6.77
C SER A 107 -4.36 41.85 8.20
N GLY A 108 -4.51 40.74 8.94
CA GLY A 108 -5.12 40.71 10.27
C GLY A 108 -6.61 41.04 10.27
N SER A 109 -7.31 40.90 9.14
CA SER A 109 -8.74 41.19 9.01
C SER A 109 -9.63 39.96 9.07
N VAL A 110 -9.06 38.79 9.38
CA VAL A 110 -9.78 37.52 9.48
C VAL A 110 -10.79 37.54 10.63
N THR A 111 -11.93 36.88 10.45
CA THR A 111 -13.00 36.71 11.44
C THR A 111 -13.31 35.22 11.66
N VAL A 112 -14.04 34.88 12.72
CA VAL A 112 -14.41 33.48 13.02
C VAL A 112 -15.23 32.85 11.88
N GLU A 113 -16.11 33.63 11.24
CA GLU A 113 -16.90 33.16 10.09
C GLU A 113 -16.03 32.88 8.85
N ASP A 114 -14.89 33.57 8.71
CA ASP A 114 -13.94 33.29 7.63
C ASP A 114 -13.17 31.97 7.82
N LEU A 115 -13.10 31.45 9.06
CA LEU A 115 -12.40 30.21 9.38
C LEU A 115 -13.26 28.97 9.15
N SER A 116 -14.60 29.07 9.22
CA SER A 116 -15.48 27.90 9.16
C SER A 116 -15.47 27.18 7.81
N GLU A 117 -15.36 27.92 6.70
CA GLU A 117 -15.26 27.30 5.37
C GLU A 117 -13.93 26.57 5.17
N ALA A 118 -12.83 27.13 5.69
CA ALA A 118 -11.53 26.48 5.66
C ALA A 118 -11.48 25.26 6.57
N LYS A 119 -12.12 25.31 7.74
CA LYS A 119 -12.24 24.16 8.64
C LYS A 119 -12.95 22.99 7.95
N ALA A 120 -14.11 23.22 7.36
CA ALA A 120 -14.83 22.17 6.61
C ALA A 120 -13.99 21.60 5.45
N PHE A 121 -13.20 22.44 4.76
CA PHE A 121 -12.29 21.99 3.71
C PHE A 121 -11.17 21.07 4.26
N PHE A 122 -10.49 21.47 5.33
CA PHE A 122 -9.42 20.67 5.91
C PHE A 122 -9.93 19.41 6.64
N ASP A 123 -11.14 19.45 7.20
CA ASP A 123 -11.79 18.28 7.79
C ASP A 123 -12.11 17.24 6.70
N ASN A 124 -12.72 17.66 5.57
CA ASN A 124 -12.97 16.76 4.44
C ASN A 124 -11.67 16.18 3.85
N LEU A 125 -10.61 17.01 3.78
CA LEU A 125 -9.32 16.54 3.30
C LEU A 125 -8.71 15.52 4.27
N ALA A 126 -8.83 15.71 5.58
CA ALA A 126 -8.39 14.74 6.59
C ALA A 126 -9.17 13.42 6.49
N ASP A 127 -10.50 13.50 6.36
CA ASP A 127 -11.36 12.32 6.17
C ASP A 127 -10.95 11.51 4.94
N ALA A 128 -10.60 12.19 3.83
CA ALA A 128 -10.09 11.54 2.63
C ALA A 128 -8.72 10.87 2.87
N VAL A 129 -7.84 11.45 3.69
CA VAL A 129 -6.57 10.81 4.05
C VAL A 129 -6.83 9.50 4.81
N ASP A 130 -7.66 9.56 5.85
CA ASP A 130 -7.93 8.41 6.72
C ASP A 130 -8.70 7.30 6.00
N THR A 131 -9.68 7.68 5.17
CA THR A 131 -10.41 6.75 4.33
C THR A 131 -9.46 6.00 3.39
N TYR A 132 -8.53 6.72 2.75
CA TYR A 132 -7.61 6.09 1.82
C TYR A 132 -6.54 5.23 2.51
N ASP A 133 -5.96 5.69 3.63
CA ASP A 133 -4.94 4.93 4.36
C ASP A 133 -5.47 3.58 4.90
N THR A 134 -6.74 3.56 5.32
CA THR A 134 -7.33 2.40 5.99
C THR A 134 -8.09 1.46 5.07
N SER A 135 -8.59 1.97 3.95
CA SER A 135 -9.55 1.24 3.10
C SER A 135 -9.13 1.17 1.62
N ALA A 136 -7.89 1.52 1.28
CA ALA A 136 -7.37 1.40 -0.09
C ALA A 136 -7.65 0.01 -0.67
N ASP A 137 -8.29 -0.02 -1.84
CA ASP A 137 -8.57 -1.27 -2.56
C ASP A 137 -7.32 -1.80 -3.29
N ASN A 138 -6.30 -0.95 -3.47
CA ASN A 138 -5.01 -1.28 -4.03
C ASN A 138 -3.87 -1.03 -3.03
N ASP A 139 -3.45 -2.10 -2.35
CA ASP A 139 -2.34 -2.09 -1.40
C ASP A 139 -1.05 -1.54 -1.99
N ALA A 140 -0.74 -1.88 -3.25
CA ALA A 140 0.48 -1.39 -3.90
C ALA A 140 0.42 0.12 -4.15
N MET A 141 -0.76 0.68 -4.45
CA MET A 141 -0.97 2.12 -4.58
C MET A 141 -0.75 2.80 -3.24
N ARG A 142 -1.40 2.28 -2.20
CA ARG A 142 -1.26 2.78 -0.82
C ARG A 142 0.18 2.77 -0.37
N GLU A 143 0.90 1.66 -0.52
CA GLU A 143 2.32 1.55 -0.16
C GLU A 143 3.19 2.56 -0.90
N GLN A 144 2.94 2.78 -2.19
CA GLN A 144 3.76 3.69 -2.99
C GLN A 144 3.52 5.18 -2.67
N ILE A 145 2.32 5.54 -2.20
CA ILE A 145 2.01 6.91 -1.80
C ILE A 145 2.00 7.11 -0.28
N ASP A 146 2.35 6.11 0.52
CA ASP A 146 2.42 6.19 1.97
C ASP A 146 3.16 7.46 2.47
N PRO A 147 4.31 7.88 1.90
CA PRO A 147 4.95 9.14 2.28
C PRO A 147 4.07 10.39 2.06
N TRP A 148 3.21 10.38 1.03
CA TRP A 148 2.27 11.47 0.75
C TRP A 148 0.99 11.37 1.56
N ILE A 149 0.51 10.16 1.89
CA ILE A 149 -0.58 9.95 2.84
C ILE A 149 -0.17 10.54 4.19
N LYS A 150 1.00 10.17 4.70
CA LYS A 150 1.53 10.69 5.98
C LYS A 150 1.82 12.20 5.93
N PHE A 151 2.34 12.70 4.81
CA PHE A 151 2.44 14.15 4.57
C PHE A 151 1.08 14.84 4.71
N TRP A 152 0.04 14.26 4.12
CA TRP A 152 -1.30 14.82 4.19
C TRP A 152 -1.89 14.72 5.59
N GLN A 153 -1.72 13.61 6.31
CA GLN A 153 -2.12 13.45 7.73
C GLN A 153 -1.57 14.59 8.58
N ASP A 154 -0.26 14.81 8.52
CA ASP A 154 0.39 15.87 9.30
C ASP A 154 0.00 17.28 8.82
N THR A 155 -0.19 17.48 7.51
CA THR A 155 -0.57 18.78 6.95
C THR A 155 -1.99 19.18 7.32
N THR A 156 -2.95 18.25 7.28
CA THR A 156 -4.35 18.50 7.67
C THR A 156 -4.46 18.69 9.18
N HIS A 157 -3.78 17.89 9.99
CA HIS A 157 -3.69 18.11 11.45
C HIS A 157 -3.10 19.48 11.78
N ALA A 158 -2.00 19.87 11.15
CA ALA A 158 -1.41 21.19 11.33
C ALA A 158 -2.43 22.30 11.02
N ALA A 159 -3.15 22.18 9.90
CA ALA A 159 -4.17 23.14 9.50
C ALA A 159 -5.32 23.22 10.52
N GLN A 160 -5.85 22.08 10.97
CA GLN A 160 -6.94 22.02 11.95
C GLN A 160 -6.54 22.65 13.29
N TYR A 161 -5.35 22.33 13.79
CA TYR A 161 -4.82 22.92 15.02
C TYR A 161 -4.60 24.43 14.89
N TYR A 162 -4.05 24.89 13.75
CA TYR A 162 -3.88 26.33 13.54
C TYR A 162 -5.21 27.06 13.33
N LEU A 163 -6.21 26.45 12.70
CA LEU A 163 -7.55 27.03 12.59
C LEU A 163 -8.21 27.18 13.96
N ALA A 164 -8.13 26.15 14.80
CA ALA A 164 -8.59 26.21 16.18
C ALA A 164 -7.85 27.29 16.99
N ALA A 165 -6.53 27.41 16.81
CA ALA A 165 -5.74 28.43 17.47
C ALA A 165 -6.06 29.85 16.97
N ALA A 166 -6.31 30.02 15.67
CA ALA A 166 -6.72 31.29 15.07
C ALA A 166 -8.10 31.71 15.57
N GLU A 167 -9.05 30.78 15.70
CA GLU A 167 -10.35 31.03 16.32
C GLU A 167 -10.20 31.40 17.81
N GLY A 168 -9.34 30.70 18.55
CA GLY A 168 -9.00 31.02 19.93
C GLY A 168 -8.45 32.45 20.08
N ALA A 169 -7.55 32.86 19.19
CA ALA A 169 -7.04 34.23 19.15
C ALA A 169 -8.15 35.28 18.93
N LEU A 170 -9.11 35.00 18.04
CA LEU A 170 -10.20 35.91 17.71
C LEU A 170 -11.28 36.00 18.80
N THR A 171 -11.50 34.89 19.51
CA THR A 171 -12.52 34.77 20.58
C THR A 171 -11.95 35.10 21.97
N GLY A 172 -10.62 35.18 22.10
CA GLY A 172 -9.91 35.42 23.35
C GLY A 172 -9.66 34.16 24.20
N ASP A 173 -9.79 32.97 23.60
CA ASP A 173 -9.42 31.70 24.21
C ASP A 173 -7.91 31.47 24.05
N THR A 174 -7.17 31.83 25.11
CA THR A 174 -5.72 31.71 25.15
C THR A 174 -5.25 30.26 25.25
N THR A 175 -6.09 29.35 25.76
CA THR A 175 -5.72 27.92 25.87
C THR A 175 -5.74 27.29 24.49
N ALA A 176 -6.82 27.49 23.73
CA ALA A 176 -6.95 27.02 22.34
C ALA A 176 -5.86 27.61 21.43
N LEU A 177 -5.54 28.90 21.60
CA LEU A 177 -4.44 29.56 20.88
C LEU A 177 -3.09 28.88 21.15
N VAL A 178 -2.74 28.61 22.41
CA VAL A 178 -1.43 28.04 22.75
C VAL A 178 -1.36 26.55 22.39
N SER A 179 -2.37 25.75 22.72
CA SER A 179 -2.35 24.31 22.43
C SER A 179 -2.36 24.04 20.93
N GLY A 180 -3.21 24.74 20.17
CA GLY A 180 -3.29 24.59 18.72
C GLY A 180 -2.05 25.16 18.00
N TYR A 181 -1.38 26.17 18.55
CA TYR A 181 -0.07 26.60 18.03
C TYR A 181 0.99 25.52 18.21
N THR A 182 1.11 24.95 19.41
CA THR A 182 2.13 23.94 19.70
C THR A 182 1.91 22.65 18.91
N GLN A 183 0.70 22.08 18.96
CA GLN A 183 0.35 20.84 18.23
C GLN A 183 0.41 21.06 16.72
N GLY A 184 -0.08 22.21 16.25
CA GLY A 184 0.01 22.57 14.83
C GLY A 184 1.46 22.70 14.36
N ARG A 185 2.37 23.19 15.20
CA ARG A 185 3.80 23.33 14.88
C ARG A 185 4.50 21.98 14.79
N GLU A 186 4.21 21.07 15.70
CA GLU A 186 4.72 19.70 15.67
C GLU A 186 4.29 18.98 14.39
N ALA A 187 2.99 18.94 14.10
CA ALA A 187 2.47 18.34 12.87
C ALA A 187 3.04 19.04 11.61
N TYR A 188 3.13 20.37 11.60
CA TYR A 188 3.70 21.12 10.47
C TYR A 188 5.17 20.80 10.18
N ASP A 189 5.95 20.51 11.21
CA ASP A 189 7.35 20.14 11.06
C ASP A 189 7.48 18.64 10.69
N ASN A 190 6.70 17.74 11.31
CA ASN A 190 6.64 16.31 10.96
C ASN A 190 6.24 16.07 9.49
N ALA A 191 5.30 16.86 8.96
CA ALA A 191 4.87 16.78 7.57
C ALA A 191 6.06 16.80 6.59
N LYS A 192 7.17 17.47 6.94
CA LYS A 192 8.31 17.65 6.05
C LYS A 192 9.24 16.44 5.98
N ASP A 193 9.10 15.49 6.89
CA ASP A 193 10.07 14.41 7.14
C ASP A 193 9.69 13.08 6.51
N HIS A 194 8.50 12.97 5.89
CA HIS A 194 8.07 11.78 5.17
C HIS A 194 8.90 11.56 3.91
N SER A 195 9.87 10.65 4.02
CA SER A 195 10.89 10.43 3.00
C SER A 195 10.59 9.24 2.09
N PHE A 196 11.17 9.25 0.89
CA PHE A 196 11.12 8.14 -0.06
C PHE A 196 12.43 8.07 -0.87
N ASP A 197 12.82 6.87 -1.30
CA ASP A 197 13.96 6.72 -2.21
C ASP A 197 13.59 7.17 -3.61
N TYR A 198 14.40 8.04 -4.22
CA TYR A 198 14.23 8.56 -5.57
C TYR A 198 15.52 8.40 -6.35
N VAL A 199 15.58 7.42 -7.26
CA VAL A 199 16.75 7.15 -8.11
C VAL A 199 18.06 7.07 -7.29
N GLY A 200 18.02 6.39 -6.14
CA GLY A 200 19.18 6.21 -5.26
C GLY A 200 19.54 7.43 -4.40
N THR A 201 18.62 8.38 -4.22
CA THR A 201 18.74 9.48 -3.25
C THR A 201 17.43 9.67 -2.49
N THR A 202 17.51 10.01 -1.21
CA THR A 202 16.32 10.27 -0.39
C THR A 202 15.71 11.63 -0.74
N MET A 203 14.41 11.62 -1.07
CA MET A 203 13.55 12.78 -1.27
C MET A 203 12.44 12.80 -0.23
N TYR A 204 11.65 13.87 -0.15
CA TYR A 204 10.58 14.04 0.83
C TYR A 204 9.26 14.42 0.16
N ALA A 205 8.17 13.84 0.62
CA ALA A 205 6.83 14.03 0.07
C ALA A 205 6.36 15.48 0.25
N ARG A 206 5.73 16.05 -0.78
CA ARG A 206 5.17 17.40 -0.77
C ARG A 206 3.90 17.42 -1.61
N ALA A 207 2.88 18.11 -1.14
CA ALA A 207 1.61 18.28 -1.82
C ALA A 207 0.96 19.64 -1.50
N GLY A 208 -0.14 20.00 -2.16
CA GLY A 208 -0.91 21.21 -1.85
C GLY A 208 -0.22 22.54 -2.16
N THR A 209 0.84 22.53 -2.96
CA THR A 209 1.83 23.62 -3.06
C THR A 209 1.26 24.96 -3.56
N ARG A 210 0.12 24.94 -4.28
CA ARG A 210 -0.46 26.14 -4.89
C ARG A 210 -1.53 26.84 -4.09
N ALA A 211 -2.15 26.18 -3.12
CA ALA A 211 -3.25 26.76 -2.34
C ALA A 211 -3.28 26.25 -0.91
N VAL A 212 -3.20 24.94 -0.70
CA VAL A 212 -3.30 24.32 0.64
C VAL A 212 -2.09 24.68 1.50
N GLN A 213 -0.87 24.39 1.05
CA GLN A 213 0.35 24.70 1.78
C GLN A 213 0.51 26.21 2.08
N PRO A 214 0.29 27.14 1.12
CA PRO A 214 0.28 28.58 1.43
C PRO A 214 -0.75 28.99 2.50
N ALA A 215 -1.90 28.32 2.58
CA ALA A 215 -2.90 28.57 3.61
C ALA A 215 -2.43 28.07 4.99
N VAL A 216 -1.87 26.86 5.06
CA VAL A 216 -1.27 26.33 6.29
C VAL A 216 -0.09 27.20 6.76
N ASP A 217 0.77 27.64 5.85
CA ASP A 217 1.89 28.54 6.15
C ASP A 217 1.39 29.89 6.71
N ALA A 218 0.35 30.47 6.11
CA ALA A 218 -0.24 31.73 6.58
C ALA A 218 -0.95 31.59 7.92
N LEU A 219 -1.58 30.43 8.17
CA LEU A 219 -2.18 30.08 9.46
C LEU A 219 -1.10 29.97 10.54
N ASN A 220 -0.01 29.24 10.27
CA ASN A 220 1.16 29.17 11.16
C ASN A 220 1.71 30.58 11.46
N ASP A 221 1.96 31.39 10.42
CA ASP A 221 2.50 32.75 10.58
C ASP A 221 1.56 33.64 11.42
N TYR A 222 0.25 33.57 11.18
CA TYR A 222 -0.76 34.34 11.93
C TYR A 222 -0.83 33.89 13.39
N VAL A 223 -0.99 32.60 13.63
CA VAL A 223 -1.12 32.02 14.98
C VAL A 223 0.16 32.23 15.78
N SER A 224 1.34 32.02 15.18
CA SER A 224 2.63 32.28 15.80
C SER A 224 2.74 33.73 16.28
N ALA A 225 2.31 34.70 15.46
CA ALA A 225 2.31 36.11 15.83
C ALA A 225 1.33 36.44 16.98
N GLN A 226 0.19 35.74 17.08
CA GLN A 226 -0.76 35.91 18.19
C GLN A 226 -0.28 35.22 19.47
N ALA A 227 0.29 34.01 19.36
CA ALA A 227 0.78 33.20 20.45
C ALA A 227 2.09 33.75 21.05
N GLY A 228 2.92 34.42 20.26
CA GLY A 228 4.21 34.99 20.68
C GLY A 228 4.16 36.05 21.78
N GLY A 229 2.97 36.53 22.16
CA GLY A 229 2.75 37.40 23.32
C GLY A 229 2.35 36.67 24.61
N ILE A 230 1.98 35.39 24.53
CA ILE A 230 1.37 34.58 25.61
C ILE A 230 2.31 33.45 26.02
N VAL A 231 2.89 32.75 25.04
CA VAL A 231 3.93 31.74 25.25
C VAL A 231 5.24 32.48 25.48
N GLY A 232 5.73 32.47 26.71
CA GLY A 232 6.99 33.12 27.07
C GLY A 232 8.18 32.44 26.39
N GLY A 233 8.42 32.77 25.12
CA GLY A 233 9.50 32.19 24.31
C GLY A 233 9.15 32.31 22.83
N THR A 234 9.49 33.43 22.19
CA THR A 234 9.33 33.59 20.74
C THR A 234 10.43 32.83 20.03
N GLU A 235 10.15 31.64 19.51
CA GLU A 235 10.98 31.06 18.46
C GLU A 235 10.81 31.86 17.17
N SER A 236 11.92 32.26 16.55
CA SER A 236 11.91 33.01 15.29
C SER A 236 11.79 32.06 14.10
N VAL A 237 10.94 32.39 13.13
CA VAL A 237 10.90 31.67 11.86
C VAL A 237 12.07 32.11 10.97
N ALA A 238 12.91 31.17 10.55
CA ALA A 238 14.03 31.40 9.63
C ALA A 238 13.63 31.10 8.16
N ARG A 239 14.05 31.92 7.20
CA ARG A 239 13.85 31.69 5.74
C ARG A 239 15.13 31.98 4.96
N VAL A 240 15.44 31.20 3.92
CA VAL A 240 16.67 31.38 3.11
C VAL A 240 16.36 31.96 1.73
N SER A 241 17.20 32.87 1.25
CA SER A 241 17.18 33.42 -0.10
C SER A 241 18.58 33.53 -0.66
N SER A 242 18.73 33.64 -1.99
CA SER A 242 20.05 33.79 -2.62
C SER A 242 20.08 34.94 -3.63
N GLU A 243 21.27 35.52 -3.82
CA GLU A 243 21.54 36.59 -4.77
C GLU A 243 22.77 36.23 -5.62
N GLY A 244 22.55 36.06 -6.92
CA GLY A 244 23.59 35.67 -7.87
C GLY A 244 24.08 34.22 -7.75
N LEU A 245 23.39 33.40 -6.96
CA LEU A 245 23.62 31.95 -6.85
C LEU A 245 22.40 31.21 -7.41
N SER A 246 22.61 30.00 -7.89
CA SER A 246 21.57 29.06 -8.29
C SER A 246 21.83 27.71 -7.63
N VAL A 247 20.76 27.01 -7.27
CA VAL A 247 20.88 25.69 -6.68
C VAL A 247 21.10 24.67 -7.79
N TYR A 248 22.04 23.75 -7.58
CA TYR A 248 22.36 22.68 -8.52
C TYR A 248 21.25 21.62 -8.47
N GLU A 249 20.75 21.19 -9.63
CA GLU A 249 19.74 20.12 -9.76
C GLU A 249 18.53 20.26 -8.82
N SER A 250 18.15 19.20 -8.09
CA SER A 250 16.99 19.11 -7.19
C SER A 250 17.31 19.52 -5.74
N TYR A 251 18.51 20.03 -5.46
CA TYR A 251 18.88 20.49 -4.13
C TYR A 251 18.01 21.70 -3.72
N SER A 252 17.80 21.90 -2.42
CA SER A 252 17.05 23.05 -1.87
C SER A 252 17.96 24.01 -1.10
N LEU A 253 17.63 25.31 -1.14
CA LEU A 253 18.24 26.34 -0.28
C LEU A 253 17.86 26.17 1.19
N ASP A 254 16.73 25.54 1.48
CA ASP A 254 16.23 25.37 2.85
C ASP A 254 17.09 24.41 3.66
N ARG A 255 17.90 23.56 2.99
CA ARG A 255 18.92 22.72 3.63
C ARG A 255 20.03 23.52 4.34
N ILE A 256 20.06 24.84 4.19
CA ILE A 256 20.98 25.72 4.91
C ILE A 256 20.48 26.02 6.33
N ILE A 257 19.21 25.71 6.66
CA ILE A 257 18.58 25.98 7.96
C ILE A 257 17.70 24.81 8.44
N ASP A 258 17.88 23.61 7.88
CA ASP A 258 17.03 22.45 8.18
C ASP A 258 17.43 21.74 9.48
N GLY A 259 18.50 22.19 10.13
CA GLY A 259 19.01 21.62 11.38
C GLY A 259 19.80 20.33 11.18
N ASN A 260 20.00 19.88 9.93
CA ASN A 260 20.65 18.62 9.62
C ASN A 260 22.03 18.85 9.00
N THR A 261 23.08 18.71 9.82
CA THR A 261 24.46 18.88 9.35
C THR A 261 24.95 17.84 8.32
N ALA A 262 24.15 16.82 8.00
CA ALA A 262 24.44 15.82 6.97
C ALA A 262 23.81 16.15 5.60
N THR A 263 22.78 17.00 5.55
CA THR A 263 22.17 17.49 4.31
C THR A 263 22.91 18.73 3.84
N GLN A 264 22.85 19.01 2.54
CA GLN A 264 23.59 20.14 1.95
C GLN A 264 22.78 20.86 0.89
N ALA A 265 22.89 22.17 0.84
CA ALA A 265 22.57 22.98 -0.32
C ALA A 265 23.79 23.06 -1.24
N TRP A 266 23.63 22.69 -2.50
CA TRP A 266 24.71 22.76 -3.49
C TRP A 266 24.50 23.96 -4.41
N LEU A 267 25.34 24.98 -4.25
CA LEU A 267 25.20 26.28 -4.89
C LEU A 267 26.22 26.45 -6.02
N THR A 268 25.77 27.07 -7.11
CA THR A 268 26.59 27.45 -8.27
C THR A 268 26.43 28.94 -8.54
N GLY A 269 27.43 29.57 -9.14
CA GLY A 269 27.28 30.96 -9.62
C GLY A 269 26.59 31.00 -10.98
N THR A 270 26.02 32.16 -11.33
CA THR A 270 25.23 32.34 -12.56
C THR A 270 26.06 32.56 -13.83
N ARG A 271 27.38 32.36 -13.77
CA ARG A 271 28.27 32.46 -14.93
C ARG A 271 28.12 31.28 -15.89
N ASP A 272 28.49 31.48 -17.15
CA ASP A 272 28.55 30.42 -18.16
C ASP A 272 29.45 29.23 -17.77
N ASP A 273 30.46 29.48 -16.93
CA ASP A 273 31.35 28.45 -16.40
C ASP A 273 30.99 27.99 -14.98
N GLN A 274 29.81 28.41 -14.49
CA GLN A 274 29.22 28.14 -13.17
C GLN A 274 30.09 28.52 -11.95
N GLY A 275 31.09 29.38 -12.15
CA GLY A 275 31.89 29.93 -11.07
C GLY A 275 31.15 30.98 -10.24
N ILE A 276 31.50 31.08 -8.96
CA ILE A 276 30.93 32.05 -8.01
C ILE A 276 31.67 33.38 -8.11
N ASP A 277 30.94 34.47 -8.27
CA ASP A 277 31.46 35.83 -8.38
C ASP A 277 31.51 36.57 -7.04
N VAL A 278 32.41 37.56 -6.97
CA VAL A 278 32.45 38.49 -5.84
C VAL A 278 31.10 39.18 -5.71
N GLY A 279 30.50 39.11 -4.51
CA GLY A 279 29.20 39.67 -4.20
C GLY A 279 28.04 38.67 -4.23
N ASN A 280 28.21 37.47 -4.78
CA ASN A 280 27.21 36.41 -4.66
C ASN A 280 27.02 36.01 -3.18
N SER A 281 25.78 35.74 -2.79
CA SER A 281 25.46 35.46 -1.38
C SER A 281 24.18 34.67 -1.20
N PHE A 282 24.03 34.02 -0.04
CA PHE A 282 22.73 33.61 0.48
C PHE A 282 22.43 34.34 1.80
N THR A 283 21.15 34.56 2.09
CA THR A 283 20.64 35.32 3.24
C THR A 283 19.58 34.50 3.97
N VAL A 284 19.76 34.31 5.27
CA VAL A 284 18.76 33.79 6.21
C VAL A 284 18.07 34.96 6.89
N THR A 285 16.74 35.06 6.83
CA THR A 285 15.93 36.09 7.48
C THR A 285 15.13 35.51 8.64
N TYR A 286 15.02 36.24 9.75
CA TYR A 286 14.28 35.85 10.94
C TYR A 286 13.08 36.77 11.17
N ALA A 287 11.88 36.17 11.31
CA ALA A 287 10.65 36.89 11.63
C ALA A 287 9.85 36.14 12.74
N PRO A 288 9.67 36.72 13.94
CA PRO A 288 10.31 37.94 14.44
C PRO A 288 11.83 37.77 14.59
N ALA A 289 12.56 38.88 14.81
CA ALA A 289 14.02 38.83 14.97
C ALA A 289 14.42 37.97 16.19
N ARG A 290 15.40 37.06 16.02
CA ARG A 290 15.92 36.23 17.12
C ARG A 290 17.11 36.84 17.83
N THR A 291 17.27 36.48 19.09
CA THR A 291 18.52 36.73 19.81
C THR A 291 19.58 35.78 19.26
N VAL A 292 20.72 36.33 18.85
CA VAL A 292 21.89 35.59 18.36
C VAL A 292 23.09 36.01 19.20
N GLU A 293 23.81 35.01 19.71
CA GLU A 293 25.10 35.15 20.37
C GLU A 293 26.21 34.52 19.54
N GLU A 294 25.90 33.48 18.76
CA GLU A 294 26.84 32.75 17.94
C GLU A 294 26.26 32.46 16.54
N ILE A 295 27.10 32.55 15.52
CA ILE A 295 26.79 32.18 14.13
C ILE A 295 27.81 31.15 13.66
N THR A 296 27.34 29.96 13.29
CA THR A 296 28.15 28.86 12.74
C THR A 296 27.73 28.55 11.31
N LEU A 297 28.67 28.64 10.37
CA LEU A 297 28.54 28.21 8.98
C LEU A 297 29.29 26.90 8.78
N ILE A 298 28.62 25.89 8.23
CA ILE A 298 29.20 24.61 7.84
C ILE A 298 29.11 24.48 6.31
N GLN A 299 30.25 24.22 5.67
CA GLN A 299 30.40 24.02 4.22
C GLN A 299 31.41 22.90 3.95
N ASP A 300 31.44 22.38 2.74
CA ASP A 300 32.35 21.29 2.38
C ASP A 300 33.84 21.68 2.52
N SER A 301 34.70 20.67 2.62
CA SER A 301 36.14 20.84 2.68
C SER A 301 36.77 21.17 1.31
N ASN A 302 36.15 20.73 0.21
CA ASN A 302 36.62 20.91 -1.17
C ASN A 302 35.77 21.96 -1.92
N ASP A 303 34.46 21.79 -2.00
CA ASP A 303 33.52 22.69 -2.69
C ASP A 303 33.04 23.80 -1.75
N LYS A 304 33.92 24.77 -1.49
CA LYS A 304 33.71 25.88 -0.53
C LYS A 304 34.08 27.24 -1.08
N LEU A 305 33.67 28.32 -0.43
CA LEU A 305 34.10 29.67 -0.81
C LEU A 305 35.63 29.84 -0.74
N ALA A 306 36.22 30.41 -1.81
CA ALA A 306 37.63 30.79 -1.86
C ALA A 306 37.93 32.01 -0.96
N GLY A 307 36.89 32.80 -0.65
CA GLY A 307 36.88 33.84 0.37
C GLY A 307 35.47 34.37 0.55
N GLY A 308 35.03 34.53 1.80
CA GLY A 308 33.69 34.98 2.15
C GLY A 308 33.65 35.77 3.46
N VAL A 309 32.54 36.46 3.69
CA VAL A 309 32.25 37.21 4.92
C VAL A 309 30.84 36.90 5.41
N ILE A 310 30.65 36.78 6.72
CA ILE A 310 29.36 36.65 7.38
C ILE A 310 28.95 38.04 7.87
N GLU A 311 27.74 38.46 7.52
CA GLU A 311 27.16 39.76 7.86
C GLU A 311 25.76 39.55 8.46
N TYR A 312 25.28 40.48 9.29
CA TYR A 312 23.92 40.44 9.84
C TYR A 312 23.25 41.81 9.85
N THR A 313 21.92 41.82 9.94
CA THR A 313 21.10 43.01 10.19
C THR A 313 20.37 42.88 11.52
N VAL A 314 20.16 44.00 12.21
CA VAL A 314 19.43 44.03 13.49
C VAL A 314 17.96 44.38 13.27
N GLU A 315 17.11 43.98 14.20
CA GLU A 315 15.67 44.26 14.17
C GLU A 315 15.34 45.73 13.83
N GLY A 316 14.58 45.94 12.75
CA GLY A 316 14.20 47.28 12.25
C GLY A 316 15.29 48.04 11.49
N GLY A 317 16.48 47.46 11.31
CA GLY A 317 17.61 48.03 10.57
C GLY A 317 17.66 47.60 9.09
N THR A 318 18.39 48.36 8.26
CA THR A 318 18.63 48.02 6.84
C THR A 318 20.12 47.94 6.48
N ASP A 319 21.00 48.31 7.41
CA ASP A 319 22.46 48.27 7.21
C ASP A 319 23.01 46.89 7.62
N TRP A 320 23.90 46.33 6.78
CA TRP A 320 24.63 45.10 7.07
C TRP A 320 25.84 45.36 7.98
N VAL A 321 25.97 44.59 9.05
CA VAL A 321 27.10 44.60 9.98
C VAL A 321 27.96 43.37 9.74
N GLU A 322 29.27 43.55 9.53
CA GLU A 322 30.21 42.43 9.35
C GLU A 322 30.48 41.72 10.68
N ALA A 323 30.15 40.42 10.76
CA ALA A 323 30.45 39.57 11.92
C ALA A 323 31.87 39.00 11.86
N GLY A 324 32.33 38.62 10.66
CA GLY A 324 33.70 38.15 10.44
C GLY A 324 33.89 37.35 9.15
N ALA A 325 35.13 36.93 8.90
CA ALA A 325 35.50 36.23 7.66
C ALA A 325 35.25 34.72 7.73
N VAL A 326 34.77 34.13 6.62
CA VAL A 326 34.68 32.68 6.44
C VAL A 326 36.11 32.13 6.30
N SER A 327 36.53 31.26 7.22
CA SER A 327 37.94 30.89 7.39
C SER A 327 38.25 29.39 7.19
N SER A 328 37.24 28.52 7.34
CA SER A 328 37.37 27.06 7.21
C SER A 328 36.06 26.40 6.76
N ALA A 329 36.06 25.06 6.64
CA ALA A 329 34.88 24.25 6.35
C ALA A 329 33.76 24.50 7.38
N THR A 330 34.12 24.52 8.66
CA THR A 330 33.25 25.05 9.73
C THR A 330 33.80 26.39 10.19
N THR A 331 33.01 27.45 10.18
CA THR A 331 33.37 28.77 10.70
C THR A 331 32.35 29.19 11.75
N THR A 332 32.80 29.36 12.99
CA THR A 332 31.99 29.86 14.11
C THR A 332 32.43 31.27 14.50
N ILE A 333 31.47 32.18 14.65
CA ILE A 333 31.68 33.58 15.03
C ILE A 333 30.79 33.89 16.22
N GLU A 334 31.42 34.23 17.34
CA GLU A 334 30.72 34.80 18.51
C GLU A 334 30.49 36.29 18.27
N LEU A 335 29.27 36.77 18.52
CA LEU A 335 28.94 38.19 18.54
C LEU A 335 29.35 38.79 19.89
N ASP A 336 29.79 40.05 19.88
CA ASP A 336 30.28 40.74 21.09
C ASP A 336 29.25 40.81 22.24
N GLN A 337 27.96 40.68 21.90
CA GLN A 337 26.83 40.64 22.84
C GLN A 337 25.60 39.96 22.20
N PRO A 338 24.66 39.45 23.00
CA PRO A 338 23.40 38.90 22.50
C PRO A 338 22.65 39.98 21.72
N THR A 339 22.35 39.70 20.46
CA THR A 339 21.84 40.70 19.51
C THR A 339 20.55 40.22 18.84
N LYS A 340 19.53 41.07 18.76
CA LYS A 340 18.30 40.78 18.00
C LYS A 340 18.56 40.94 16.50
N VAL A 341 18.75 39.82 15.81
CA VAL A 341 19.12 39.73 14.40
C VAL A 341 17.87 39.43 13.55
N SER A 342 17.63 40.25 12.54
CA SER A 342 16.55 40.06 11.56
C SER A 342 17.00 39.34 10.29
N ALA A 343 18.30 39.34 9.98
CA ALA A 343 18.85 38.54 8.89
C ALA A 343 20.36 38.31 9.03
N ILE A 344 20.86 37.20 8.52
CA ILE A 344 22.28 36.86 8.38
C ILE A 344 22.54 36.55 6.91
N ARG A 345 23.63 37.07 6.34
CA ARG A 345 24.04 36.80 4.97
C ARG A 345 25.49 36.35 4.91
N VAL A 346 25.76 35.33 4.12
CA VAL A 346 27.12 34.91 3.77
C VAL A 346 27.44 35.35 2.36
N ARG A 347 28.43 36.23 2.20
CA ARG A 347 28.76 36.88 0.93
C ARG A 347 30.16 36.55 0.45
N CYS A 348 30.28 36.16 -0.81
CA CYS A 348 31.54 35.90 -1.48
C CYS A 348 32.38 37.18 -1.63
N THR A 349 33.65 37.13 -1.22
CA THR A 349 34.62 38.24 -1.33
C THR A 349 35.74 37.95 -2.33
N THR A 350 35.92 36.67 -2.72
CA THR A 350 36.90 36.24 -3.73
C THR A 350 36.25 35.29 -4.72
N GLY A 351 36.04 35.73 -5.95
CA GLY A 351 35.41 34.92 -6.99
C GLY A 351 36.35 33.84 -7.53
N ALA A 352 35.80 32.66 -7.81
CA ALA A 352 36.55 31.48 -8.26
C ALA A 352 35.66 30.55 -9.10
N LYS A 353 36.29 29.76 -9.98
CA LYS A 353 35.60 28.71 -10.73
C LYS A 353 35.49 27.46 -9.86
N GLN A 354 34.47 27.44 -9.02
CA GLN A 354 34.21 26.38 -8.06
C GLN A 354 32.71 26.38 -7.69
N TRP A 355 32.21 25.24 -7.25
CA TRP A 355 30.90 25.12 -6.65
C TRP A 355 30.98 25.34 -5.13
N TRP A 356 29.84 25.51 -4.48
CA TRP A 356 29.76 25.77 -3.05
C TRP A 356 28.69 24.91 -2.40
N GLN A 357 29.12 23.89 -1.67
CA GLN A 357 28.26 23.06 -0.84
C GLN A 357 28.21 23.65 0.57
N VAL A 358 27.01 23.99 1.03
CA VAL A 358 26.71 24.51 2.37
C VAL A 358 25.88 23.46 3.07
N TYR A 359 26.36 22.97 4.21
CA TYR A 359 25.63 22.01 5.03
C TYR A 359 24.65 22.70 5.96
N GLU A 360 25.05 23.81 6.59
CA GLU A 360 24.20 24.43 7.62
C GLU A 360 24.63 25.87 7.92
N LEU A 361 23.68 26.74 8.28
CA LEU A 361 23.91 28.01 8.96
C LEU A 361 23.11 28.06 10.26
N ILE A 362 23.80 27.78 11.35
CA ILE A 362 23.26 27.84 12.70
C ILE A 362 23.47 29.25 13.24
N ALA A 363 22.43 29.89 13.74
CA ALA A 363 22.59 31.12 14.49
C ALA A 363 21.58 31.17 15.63
N GLY A 364 22.06 31.30 16.86
CA GLY A 364 21.20 31.26 18.04
C GLY A 364 21.89 31.81 19.27
N GLU A 365 21.19 31.71 20.39
CA GLU A 365 21.83 31.79 21.70
C GLU A 365 22.81 30.63 21.84
N LYS A 366 23.87 30.78 22.62
CA LYS A 366 24.88 29.74 22.80
C LYS A 366 24.24 28.51 23.46
N ASN A 367 23.80 27.54 22.66
CA ASN A 367 23.01 26.42 23.14
C ASN A 367 23.91 25.35 23.79
N THR A 368 23.58 24.96 25.02
CA THR A 368 24.27 23.94 25.82
C THR A 368 23.45 22.66 26.01
N ASP A 369 22.26 22.53 25.39
CA ASP A 369 21.26 21.52 25.77
C ASP A 369 20.59 20.84 24.55
N THR A 370 21.28 19.88 23.93
CA THR A 370 20.68 18.76 23.18
C THR A 370 21.04 17.49 23.93
N PRO A 371 20.15 16.47 24.13
CA PRO A 371 20.55 15.23 24.77
C PRO A 371 21.44 14.45 23.80
N GLU A 372 22.72 14.79 23.79
CA GLU A 372 23.75 13.99 23.15
C GLU A 372 23.80 12.62 23.84
N GLN A 373 24.19 11.59 23.09
CA GLN A 373 24.72 10.38 23.72
C GLN A 373 25.76 10.85 24.75
N PRO A 374 25.57 10.58 26.04
CA PRO A 374 26.54 11.00 27.04
C PRO A 374 27.89 10.41 26.64
N GLU A 375 29.00 11.16 26.80
CA GLU A 375 30.32 10.56 26.56
C GLU A 375 30.45 9.28 27.40
N TYR A 376 30.42 8.12 26.74
CA TYR A 376 30.55 6.82 27.37
C TYR A 376 31.73 6.05 26.80
N THR A 377 32.31 5.17 27.63
CA THR A 377 33.29 4.18 27.16
C THR A 377 32.61 2.82 27.03
N ALA A 378 32.63 2.23 25.84
CA ALA A 378 32.18 0.85 25.62
C ALA A 378 33.34 -0.13 25.85
N THR A 379 33.10 -1.20 26.63
CA THR A 379 34.09 -2.27 26.86
C THR A 379 33.45 -3.65 26.76
N VAL A 380 34.10 -4.58 26.06
CA VAL A 380 33.54 -5.90 25.79
C VAL A 380 34.21 -6.97 26.66
N GLU A 381 33.40 -7.80 27.30
CA GLU A 381 33.80 -8.95 28.12
C GLU A 381 33.27 -10.26 27.55
N ALA A 382 34.07 -11.33 27.64
CA ALA A 382 33.70 -12.65 27.14
C ALA A 382 33.10 -13.52 28.25
N ILE A 383 31.94 -14.12 27.98
CA ILE A 383 31.25 -15.08 28.85
C ILE A 383 31.46 -16.47 28.26
N GLY A 384 32.30 -17.31 28.86
CA GLY A 384 32.47 -18.71 28.42
C GLY A 384 33.12 -18.95 27.03
N ILE A 385 33.27 -17.92 26.20
CA ILE A 385 33.95 -17.97 24.89
C ILE A 385 35.45 -17.66 24.98
N GLN A 386 36.19 -18.04 23.93
CA GLN A 386 37.62 -17.77 23.73
C GLN A 386 37.94 -17.50 22.25
N PRO A 387 38.96 -16.67 21.95
CA PRO A 387 39.26 -16.26 20.58
C PRO A 387 39.78 -17.41 19.73
N TYR A 388 39.35 -17.45 18.47
CA TYR A 388 40.00 -18.16 17.39
C TYR A 388 40.73 -17.18 16.46
N GLU A 389 40.06 -16.11 16.04
CA GLU A 389 40.60 -15.03 15.20
C GLU A 389 39.89 -13.69 15.51
N GLY A 390 40.59 -12.56 15.35
CA GLY A 390 40.05 -11.22 15.69
C GLY A 390 40.24 -10.82 17.16
N GLN A 391 39.84 -9.60 17.51
CA GLN A 391 39.91 -9.07 18.87
C GLN A 391 38.50 -8.91 19.45
N LEU A 392 38.32 -9.14 20.76
CA LEU A 392 37.00 -9.06 21.40
C LEU A 392 36.37 -7.65 21.30
N SER A 393 37.20 -6.61 21.22
CA SER A 393 36.77 -5.22 21.03
C SER A 393 36.08 -4.97 19.69
N ASN A 394 36.33 -5.82 18.68
CA ASN A 394 35.73 -5.70 17.35
C ASN A 394 34.19 -5.75 17.40
N ILE A 395 33.61 -6.32 18.46
CA ILE A 395 32.16 -6.42 18.64
C ILE A 395 31.50 -5.05 18.88
N ALA A 396 32.23 -4.03 19.33
CA ALA A 396 31.66 -2.72 19.64
C ALA A 396 32.67 -1.61 19.28
N ASP A 397 33.36 -1.76 18.14
CA ASP A 397 34.37 -0.79 17.68
C ASP A 397 33.82 0.21 16.67
N GLY A 398 32.53 0.12 16.34
CA GLY A 398 31.86 0.97 15.37
C GLY A 398 32.26 0.65 13.93
N ASN A 399 32.84 -0.52 13.66
CA ASN A 399 33.28 -0.94 12.34
C ASN A 399 32.70 -2.32 11.98
N SER A 400 31.56 -2.32 11.29
CA SER A 400 30.85 -3.51 10.81
C SER A 400 31.64 -4.42 9.85
N SER A 401 32.81 -3.98 9.37
CA SER A 401 33.71 -4.81 8.57
C SER A 401 34.73 -5.60 9.40
N SER A 402 34.86 -5.30 10.70
CA SER A 402 35.69 -6.03 11.64
C SER A 402 34.92 -7.27 12.17
N GLN A 403 35.62 -8.32 12.61
CA GLN A 403 34.95 -9.50 13.18
C GLN A 403 35.73 -10.13 14.33
N TYR A 404 35.02 -10.73 15.27
CA TYR A 404 35.51 -11.60 16.33
C TYR A 404 35.02 -13.03 16.11
N TRP A 405 35.94 -13.91 15.71
CA TRP A 405 35.66 -15.33 15.50
C TRP A 405 36.06 -16.11 16.75
N CYS A 406 35.10 -16.73 17.43
CA CYS A 406 35.29 -17.38 18.72
C CYS A 406 34.67 -18.77 18.80
N LYS A 407 35.13 -19.51 19.82
CA LYS A 407 34.65 -20.86 20.19
C LYS A 407 34.47 -20.94 21.70
N GLY A 408 33.70 -21.90 22.20
CA GLY A 408 33.56 -22.10 23.64
C GLY A 408 34.84 -22.61 24.31
N ARG A 409 34.95 -22.43 25.63
CA ARG A 409 36.13 -22.82 26.43
C ARG A 409 36.21 -24.32 26.68
N GLU A 410 35.07 -24.99 26.80
CA GLU A 410 35.00 -26.41 27.12
C GLU A 410 34.84 -27.25 25.84
N GLY A 411 35.91 -27.95 25.44
CA GLY A 411 35.89 -28.81 24.24
C GLY A 411 35.87 -28.06 22.88
N GLY A 412 35.71 -26.74 22.87
CA GLY A 412 35.65 -25.91 21.65
C GLY A 412 34.24 -25.71 21.10
N ASN A 413 33.22 -26.20 21.80
CA ASN A 413 31.81 -26.03 21.49
C ASN A 413 31.24 -24.87 22.31
N ILE A 414 30.35 -24.07 21.74
CA ILE A 414 29.61 -23.06 22.48
C ILE A 414 28.54 -23.76 23.33
N MET A 415 28.53 -23.47 24.62
CA MET A 415 27.57 -24.04 25.57
C MET A 415 26.42 -23.06 25.83
N GLU A 416 25.29 -23.56 26.31
CA GLU A 416 24.20 -22.74 26.83
C GLU A 416 24.74 -21.78 27.90
N GLY A 417 24.48 -20.48 27.74
CA GLY A 417 25.00 -19.41 28.58
C GLY A 417 26.38 -18.84 28.17
N ASP A 418 27.08 -19.42 27.19
CA ASP A 418 28.27 -18.80 26.59
C ASP A 418 27.85 -17.57 25.76
N GLY A 419 28.65 -16.51 25.74
CA GLY A 419 28.23 -15.20 25.25
C GLY A 419 29.30 -14.11 25.33
N PHE A 420 28.87 -12.87 25.17
CA PHE A 420 29.66 -11.67 25.44
C PHE A 420 28.79 -10.58 26.08
N GLN A 421 29.43 -9.60 26.69
CA GLN A 421 28.79 -8.45 27.32
C GLN A 421 29.51 -7.16 26.94
N VAL A 422 28.77 -6.14 26.50
CA VAL A 422 29.25 -4.78 26.25
C VAL A 422 28.82 -3.91 27.44
N ASN A 423 29.78 -3.29 28.12
CA ASN A 423 29.55 -2.39 29.25
C ASN A 423 29.74 -0.94 28.81
N TYR A 424 28.85 -0.04 29.26
CA TYR A 424 28.87 1.39 29.00
C TYR A 424 29.09 2.17 30.31
N GLU A 425 30.14 2.99 30.37
CA GLU A 425 30.42 3.84 31.54
C GLU A 425 30.35 5.32 31.14
N PRO A 426 29.48 6.15 31.76
CA PRO A 426 28.60 5.82 32.89
C PRO A 426 27.32 5.04 32.52
N TYR A 427 26.84 5.19 31.28
CA TYR A 427 25.76 4.46 30.63
C TYR A 427 25.67 4.95 29.17
N ALA A 428 25.03 4.18 28.29
CA ALA A 428 24.58 4.65 26.98
C ALA A 428 23.08 4.92 27.03
N LEU A 429 22.58 5.88 26.23
CA LEU A 429 21.15 6.00 25.99
C LEU A 429 20.79 5.04 24.86
N VAL A 430 19.95 4.05 25.14
CA VAL A 430 19.67 2.96 24.19
C VAL A 430 18.17 2.70 24.13
N GLY A 431 17.61 2.80 22.94
CA GLY A 431 16.28 2.27 22.59
C GLY A 431 16.31 1.34 21.38
N GLU A 432 17.50 1.12 20.80
CA GLU A 432 17.73 0.27 19.66
C GLU A 432 19.09 -0.40 19.77
N VAL A 433 19.19 -1.67 19.38
CA VAL A 433 20.43 -2.43 19.30
C VAL A 433 20.50 -3.15 17.96
N THR A 434 21.52 -2.85 17.16
CA THR A 434 21.80 -3.57 15.92
C THR A 434 22.95 -4.54 16.15
N PHE A 435 22.69 -5.83 15.93
CA PHE A 435 23.64 -6.93 16.05
C PHE A 435 23.94 -7.51 14.66
N SER A 436 25.22 -7.64 14.32
CA SER A 436 25.67 -8.20 13.05
C SER A 436 26.68 -9.33 13.24
N GLN A 437 26.66 -10.30 12.33
CA GLN A 437 27.49 -11.49 12.34
C GLN A 437 27.96 -11.89 10.94
N GLY A 438 28.99 -12.73 10.87
CA GLY A 438 29.58 -13.20 9.61
C GLY A 438 29.00 -14.54 9.14
N ASP A 439 29.35 -14.98 7.93
CA ASP A 439 28.73 -16.17 7.35
C ASP A 439 29.26 -17.51 7.90
N GLY A 440 28.38 -18.51 7.93
CA GLY A 440 28.65 -19.93 8.22
C GLY A 440 28.71 -20.27 9.71
N ASP A 441 29.56 -19.58 10.46
CA ASP A 441 29.71 -19.72 11.92
C ASP A 441 28.88 -18.62 12.61
N VAL A 442 27.57 -18.82 12.69
CA VAL A 442 26.59 -17.86 13.23
C VAL A 442 25.98 -18.33 14.55
N ILE A 443 25.47 -17.37 15.32
CA ILE A 443 24.50 -17.63 16.39
C ILE A 443 23.20 -18.07 15.73
N THR A 444 22.55 -19.11 16.25
CA THR A 444 21.26 -19.61 15.71
C THR A 444 20.13 -19.52 16.72
N HIS A 445 20.46 -19.61 18.01
CA HIS A 445 19.55 -19.45 19.13
C HIS A 445 20.31 -18.74 20.25
N GLY A 446 20.18 -17.43 20.31
CA GLY A 446 20.71 -16.64 21.41
C GLY A 446 19.70 -15.66 21.96
N THR A 447 19.95 -15.18 23.17
CA THR A 447 19.16 -14.14 23.82
C THR A 447 20.01 -12.89 23.97
N LEU A 448 19.47 -11.73 23.60
CA LEU A 448 20.00 -10.42 23.93
C LEU A 448 19.31 -9.87 25.17
N GLU A 449 20.08 -9.46 26.17
CA GLU A 449 19.60 -8.84 27.40
C GLU A 449 20.33 -7.53 27.70
N TYR A 450 19.68 -6.60 28.38
CA TYR A 450 20.27 -5.34 28.85
C TYR A 450 20.05 -5.12 30.35
N THR A 451 20.80 -4.21 30.95
CA THR A 451 20.63 -3.80 32.35
C THR A 451 20.80 -2.29 32.53
N VAL A 452 19.96 -1.69 33.37
CA VAL A 452 20.03 -0.26 33.73
C VAL A 452 20.69 -0.03 35.10
N ASP A 453 20.63 -1.03 35.99
CA ASP A 453 21.17 -0.95 37.35
C ASP A 453 22.51 -1.70 37.51
N GLY A 454 22.84 -2.61 36.59
CA GLY A 454 24.02 -3.49 36.63
C GLY A 454 23.81 -4.80 37.41
N GLU A 455 22.62 -5.02 37.97
CA GLU A 455 22.28 -6.21 38.77
C GLU A 455 21.18 -7.04 38.11
N ARG A 456 20.15 -6.39 37.54
CA ARG A 456 18.99 -7.03 36.93
C ARG A 456 19.06 -6.95 35.41
N TRP A 457 18.90 -8.10 34.76
CA TRP A 457 18.95 -8.24 33.31
C TRP A 457 17.54 -8.39 32.75
N VAL A 458 17.27 -7.70 31.65
CA VAL A 458 16.00 -7.66 30.93
C VAL A 458 16.24 -8.17 29.52
N THR A 459 15.46 -9.15 29.08
CA THR A 459 15.51 -9.65 27.70
C THR A 459 14.98 -8.59 26.74
N ALA A 460 15.78 -8.22 25.74
CA ALA A 460 15.40 -7.32 24.65
C ALA A 460 15.01 -8.06 23.37
N GLY A 461 15.40 -9.32 23.19
CA GLY A 461 14.96 -10.13 22.06
C GLY A 461 15.84 -11.36 21.82
N SER A 462 15.49 -12.14 20.80
CA SER A 462 16.26 -13.30 20.34
C SER A 462 17.20 -12.96 19.18
N ILE A 463 18.37 -13.57 19.18
CA ILE A 463 19.35 -13.55 18.10
C ILE A 463 19.27 -14.87 17.33
N ASP A 464 19.11 -14.78 16.02
CA ASP A 464 18.98 -15.91 15.10
C ASP A 464 20.13 -15.93 14.07
N SER A 465 19.99 -16.70 13.00
CA SER A 465 21.03 -16.87 11.97
C SER A 465 21.20 -15.70 10.98
N SER A 466 20.42 -14.63 11.12
CA SER A 466 20.44 -13.48 10.20
C SER A 466 21.79 -12.75 10.25
N ALA A 467 22.26 -12.27 9.10
CA ALA A 467 23.55 -11.59 9.01
C ALA A 467 23.58 -10.28 9.82
N GLU A 468 22.41 -9.63 9.95
CA GLU A 468 22.18 -8.44 10.75
C GLU A 468 20.76 -8.49 11.33
N GLN A 469 20.59 -8.04 12.56
CA GLN A 469 19.32 -7.98 13.28
C GLN A 469 19.26 -6.69 14.09
N THR A 470 18.15 -5.96 14.03
CA THR A 470 17.90 -4.80 14.88
C THR A 470 16.80 -5.16 15.88
N LEU A 471 17.07 -4.90 17.16
CA LEU A 471 16.15 -5.10 18.27
C LEU A 471 15.85 -3.74 18.91
N THR A 472 14.58 -3.38 19.01
CA THR A 472 14.14 -2.14 19.64
C THR A 472 13.54 -2.41 21.02
N PHE A 473 13.71 -1.47 21.95
CA PHE A 473 13.09 -1.48 23.28
C PHE A 473 12.97 -0.05 23.82
N PRO A 474 12.15 0.21 24.85
CA PRO A 474 11.97 1.56 25.38
C PRO A 474 13.31 2.24 25.70
N ARG A 475 13.49 3.50 25.32
CA ARG A 475 14.75 4.23 25.56
C ARG A 475 15.14 4.20 27.05
N GLN A 476 16.30 3.62 27.36
CA GLN A 476 16.82 3.48 28.72
C GLN A 476 18.25 4.02 28.85
N LYS A 477 18.65 4.34 30.08
CA LYS A 477 20.07 4.53 30.47
C LYS A 477 20.70 3.16 30.72
N VAL A 478 21.19 2.53 29.67
CA VAL A 478 21.71 1.15 29.70
C VAL A 478 23.17 1.14 30.15
N LYS A 479 23.47 0.34 31.17
CA LYS A 479 24.83 0.11 31.68
C LYS A 479 25.54 -1.04 31.00
N ALA A 480 24.81 -2.07 30.57
CA ALA A 480 25.40 -3.16 29.80
C ALA A 480 24.37 -3.89 28.95
N ILE A 481 24.84 -4.49 27.86
CA ILE A 481 24.10 -5.40 26.97
C ILE A 481 24.88 -6.71 26.91
N ARG A 482 24.21 -7.87 26.95
CA ARG A 482 24.84 -9.18 26.75
C ARG A 482 24.06 -10.00 25.72
N VAL A 483 24.80 -10.83 24.99
CA VAL A 483 24.23 -11.85 24.10
C VAL A 483 24.75 -13.21 24.55
N THR A 484 23.86 -14.16 24.84
CA THR A 484 24.19 -15.51 25.30
C THR A 484 23.51 -16.60 24.48
N SER A 485 24.15 -17.75 24.33
CA SER A 485 23.59 -18.93 23.66
C SER A 485 22.47 -19.55 24.48
N ASP A 486 21.35 -19.88 23.86
CA ASP A 486 20.25 -20.60 24.51
C ASP A 486 20.40 -22.12 24.41
N GLU A 487 21.42 -22.59 23.71
CA GLU A 487 21.66 -24.02 23.48
C GLU A 487 23.13 -24.42 23.55
N ASN A 488 23.35 -25.72 23.76
CA ASN A 488 24.66 -26.35 23.59
C ASN A 488 24.86 -26.69 22.11
N THR A 489 25.80 -26.02 21.44
CA THR A 489 26.06 -26.18 20.00
C THR A 489 27.50 -26.58 19.69
N ALA A 490 27.68 -27.41 18.66
CA ALA A 490 28.99 -27.78 18.14
C ALA A 490 29.56 -26.72 17.16
N LYS A 491 28.95 -25.53 17.11
CA LYS A 491 29.31 -24.42 16.22
C LYS A 491 30.24 -23.41 16.88
N TRP A 492 30.94 -22.65 16.05
CA TRP A 492 31.70 -21.46 16.42
C TRP A 492 30.89 -20.22 16.00
N TRP A 493 31.28 -19.04 16.48
CA TRP A 493 30.59 -17.79 16.19
C TRP A 493 31.53 -16.75 15.59
N LYS A 494 31.11 -16.09 14.52
CA LYS A 494 31.73 -14.91 13.92
C LYS A 494 30.85 -13.70 14.17
N ILE A 495 31.19 -12.92 15.18
CA ILE A 495 30.43 -11.71 15.55
C ILE A 495 31.10 -10.52 14.86
N ARG A 496 30.32 -9.64 14.20
CA ARG A 496 30.85 -8.42 13.55
C ARG A 496 30.74 -7.25 14.51
N GLU A 497 29.54 -6.69 14.69
CA GLU A 497 29.32 -5.47 15.48
C GLU A 497 28.01 -5.57 16.28
N LEU A 498 27.96 -4.92 17.44
CA LEU A 498 26.80 -4.61 18.26
C LEU A 498 26.82 -3.10 18.52
N SER A 499 25.96 -2.37 17.82
CA SER A 499 25.80 -0.92 17.95
C SER A 499 24.50 -0.56 18.65
N VAL A 500 24.47 0.60 19.30
CA VAL A 500 23.30 1.12 20.02
C VAL A 500 22.78 2.41 19.41
N GLY A 501 21.46 2.51 19.28
CA GLY A 501 20.73 3.70 18.82
C GLY A 501 19.75 4.20 19.88
N LEU A 502 19.24 5.42 19.71
CA LEU A 502 18.35 6.06 20.68
C LEU A 502 16.93 5.45 20.71
N GLY A 503 16.49 4.81 19.62
CA GLY A 503 15.14 4.25 19.45
C GLY A 503 14.01 5.27 19.61
N GLU A 504 12.77 4.80 19.53
CA GLU A 504 11.55 5.58 19.78
C GLU A 504 11.33 5.84 21.29
N GLU A 505 10.61 6.92 21.60
CA GLU A 505 10.26 7.30 22.97
C GLU A 505 8.95 6.58 23.39
N ASN A 506 8.95 5.88 24.53
CA ASN A 506 7.77 5.18 25.05
C ASN A 506 7.24 5.90 26.31
N PRO A 507 5.91 6.13 26.46
CA PRO A 507 5.33 6.83 27.60
C PRO A 507 5.42 6.07 28.95
N ALA A 508 5.72 4.77 28.96
CA ALA A 508 5.84 4.02 30.21
C ALA A 508 7.02 4.53 31.08
N GLY A 509 6.69 5.09 32.24
CA GLY A 509 7.65 5.77 33.11
C GLY A 509 7.74 7.28 32.89
N SER A 510 6.98 7.84 31.96
CA SER A 510 6.86 9.29 31.78
C SER A 510 6.16 9.93 32.99
N ILE A 511 6.53 11.18 33.28
CA ILE A 511 5.85 11.97 34.30
C ILE A 511 4.70 12.74 33.67
N VAL A 512 3.51 12.55 34.21
CA VAL A 512 2.30 13.32 33.90
C VAL A 512 2.02 14.23 35.09
N SER A 513 1.92 15.53 34.85
CA SER A 513 1.71 16.51 35.91
C SER A 513 0.94 17.71 35.41
N THR A 514 0.18 18.35 36.30
CA THR A 514 -0.38 19.69 36.08
C THR A 514 0.64 20.80 36.33
N ILE A 515 1.84 20.46 36.82
CA ILE A 515 2.90 21.39 37.20
C ILE A 515 3.90 21.49 36.05
N GLU A 516 4.04 22.69 35.50
CA GLU A 516 5.05 22.97 34.47
C GLU A 516 6.48 22.83 35.02
N ASN A 517 7.37 22.21 34.22
CA ASN A 517 8.79 22.03 34.53
C ASN A 517 9.03 21.31 35.87
N VAL A 518 8.19 20.32 36.20
CA VAL A 518 8.32 19.54 37.42
C VAL A 518 9.68 18.83 37.47
N ASP A 519 10.43 19.06 38.56
CA ASP A 519 11.67 18.33 38.84
C ASP A 519 11.36 16.94 39.40
N ALA A 520 10.79 16.10 38.54
CA ALA A 520 10.45 14.71 38.80
C ALA A 520 10.85 13.82 37.62
N THR A 521 11.23 12.59 37.94
CA THR A 521 11.66 11.57 37.01
C THR A 521 10.90 10.30 37.35
N GLY A 522 10.22 9.76 36.33
CA GLY A 522 9.50 8.50 36.44
C GLY A 522 10.34 7.34 35.91
N SER A 523 10.00 6.13 36.35
CA SER A 523 10.51 4.90 35.77
C SER A 523 9.39 3.86 35.78
N SER A 524 9.29 3.01 34.77
CA SER A 524 8.39 1.86 34.77
C SER A 524 9.09 0.67 34.13
N VAL A 525 9.28 -0.41 34.88
CA VAL A 525 9.95 -1.64 34.43
C VAL A 525 9.33 -2.85 35.13
N GLN A 526 8.79 -3.80 34.36
CA GLN A 526 8.39 -5.15 34.79
C GLN A 526 7.63 -5.20 36.13
N GLY A 527 6.48 -4.52 36.21
CA GLY A 527 5.63 -4.56 37.39
C GLY A 527 6.07 -3.63 38.53
N ILE A 528 7.06 -2.78 38.29
CA ILE A 528 7.53 -1.77 39.25
C ILE A 528 7.61 -0.43 38.54
N ALA A 529 7.08 0.61 39.17
CA ALA A 529 7.28 1.99 38.76
C ALA A 529 7.77 2.85 39.93
N SER A 530 8.32 4.01 39.63
CA SER A 530 8.69 4.97 40.66
C SER A 530 8.60 6.40 40.17
N ILE A 531 8.44 7.33 41.12
CA ILE A 531 8.62 8.77 40.90
C ILE A 531 9.72 9.22 41.84
N THR A 532 10.79 9.80 41.33
CA THR A 532 11.88 10.42 42.11
C THR A 532 12.09 11.86 41.65
N GLY A 533 12.73 12.72 42.43
CA GLY A 533 12.91 14.11 42.00
C GLY A 533 13.47 15.04 43.07
N GLY A 534 13.45 16.33 42.79
CA GLY A 534 13.81 17.39 43.74
C GLY A 534 12.63 17.92 44.57
N GLU A 535 12.74 19.17 45.01
CA GLU A 535 11.67 19.86 45.73
C GLU A 535 10.67 20.46 44.73
N VAL A 536 9.42 20.00 44.78
CA VAL A 536 8.33 20.39 43.87
C VAL A 536 7.28 21.22 44.60
N ALA A 537 6.80 22.30 43.98
CA ALA A 537 5.73 23.16 44.52
C ALA A 537 4.37 22.82 43.89
N PHE A 538 3.39 22.48 44.72
CA PHE A 538 2.03 22.11 44.33
C PHE A 538 1.04 23.22 44.73
N ALA A 539 0.14 23.62 43.84
CA ALA A 539 -1.09 24.33 44.14
C ALA A 539 -2.25 23.37 44.41
N ALA A 540 -3.37 23.89 44.95
CA ALA A 540 -4.56 23.10 45.21
C ALA A 540 -5.08 22.42 43.93
N GLY A 541 -5.15 21.09 43.93
CA GLY A 541 -5.55 20.28 42.78
C GLY A 541 -4.37 19.70 42.00
N ASP A 542 -3.16 20.22 42.19
CA ASP A 542 -2.01 19.77 41.39
C ASP A 542 -1.60 18.35 41.70
N TYR A 543 -1.15 17.64 40.67
CA TYR A 543 -0.62 16.30 40.80
C TYR A 543 0.68 16.08 40.02
N VAL A 544 1.45 15.09 40.45
CA VAL A 544 2.60 14.50 39.74
C VAL A 544 2.40 12.99 39.76
N ALA A 545 2.29 12.38 38.59
CA ALA A 545 2.04 10.96 38.41
C ALA A 545 2.99 10.35 37.38
N VAL A 546 3.18 9.04 37.45
CA VAL A 546 3.87 8.27 36.41
C VAL A 546 2.82 7.56 35.55
N ASP A 547 3.00 7.59 34.23
CA ASP A 547 2.24 6.76 33.29
C ASP A 547 2.84 5.34 33.27
N LEU A 548 2.01 4.33 33.50
CA LEU A 548 2.41 2.92 33.44
C LEU A 548 2.40 2.37 31.99
N GLY A 549 2.01 3.19 31.01
CA GLY A 549 1.99 2.90 29.57
C GLY A 549 0.70 2.24 29.10
N SER A 550 0.04 1.45 29.96
CA SER A 550 -1.28 0.86 29.72
C SER A 550 -2.02 0.66 31.05
N LEU A 551 -3.26 0.17 31.00
CA LEU A 551 -4.00 -0.12 32.23
C LEU A 551 -3.43 -1.39 32.89
N LYS A 552 -2.82 -1.22 34.07
CA LYS A 552 -2.19 -2.32 34.82
C LYS A 552 -3.06 -2.78 35.98
N GLY A 553 -3.05 -4.09 36.25
CA GLY A 553 -3.77 -4.69 37.37
C GLY A 553 -3.00 -4.62 38.69
N ASP A 554 -3.71 -4.78 39.82
CA ASP A 554 -3.13 -4.93 41.17
C ASP A 554 -2.09 -3.84 41.53
N VAL A 555 -2.42 -2.59 41.23
CA VAL A 555 -1.52 -1.45 41.41
C VAL A 555 -1.47 -1.05 42.89
N ALA A 556 -0.28 -0.88 43.43
CA ALA A 556 -0.04 -0.42 44.80
C ALA A 556 1.12 0.58 44.85
N ALA A 557 0.96 1.64 45.63
CA ALA A 557 1.94 2.69 45.82
C ALA A 557 2.36 2.78 47.29
N ASP A 558 3.66 2.83 47.56
CA ASP A 558 4.25 3.01 48.88
C ASP A 558 4.87 4.39 48.98
N ALA A 559 4.16 5.30 49.66
CA ALA A 559 4.60 6.67 49.94
C ALA A 559 5.29 6.81 51.32
N SER A 560 5.56 5.72 52.03
CA SER A 560 6.10 5.77 53.40
C SER A 560 7.45 6.48 53.51
N ALA A 561 8.26 6.41 52.44
CA ALA A 561 9.54 7.11 52.34
C ALA A 561 9.42 8.64 52.24
N LEU A 562 8.31 9.15 51.68
CA LEU A 562 8.09 10.58 51.42
C LEU A 562 7.55 11.36 52.63
N SER A 563 7.01 10.68 53.65
CA SER A 563 6.41 11.34 54.84
C SER A 563 5.41 12.44 54.49
N LEU A 564 4.41 12.11 53.66
CA LEU A 564 3.46 13.06 53.06
C LEU A 564 2.91 14.11 54.06
N PRO A 565 3.13 15.41 53.83
CA PRO A 565 2.58 16.48 54.66
C PRO A 565 1.05 16.57 54.58
N ALA A 566 0.44 17.26 55.54
CA ALA A 566 -1.01 17.47 55.55
C ALA A 566 -1.48 18.18 54.27
N GLY A 567 -2.42 17.55 53.56
CA GLY A 567 -2.94 18.01 52.27
C GLY A 567 -2.38 17.27 51.05
N PHE A 568 -1.38 16.39 51.21
CA PHE A 568 -0.94 15.50 50.13
C PHE A 568 -1.56 14.11 50.25
N GLU A 569 -1.94 13.52 49.12
CA GLU A 569 -2.50 12.17 49.03
C GLU A 569 -1.95 11.43 47.80
N VAL A 570 -1.89 10.10 47.90
CA VAL A 570 -1.62 9.23 46.74
C VAL A 570 -2.89 9.12 45.91
N VAL A 571 -2.75 9.24 44.60
CA VAL A 571 -3.84 9.16 43.63
C VAL A 571 -3.55 8.14 42.55
N THR A 572 -4.60 7.53 42.04
CA THR A 572 -4.58 6.63 40.88
C THR A 572 -5.61 7.08 39.86
N SER A 573 -5.36 6.79 38.58
CA SER A 573 -6.32 6.99 37.50
C SER A 573 -6.20 5.89 36.46
N THR A 574 -7.34 5.49 35.87
CA THR A 574 -7.38 4.53 34.75
C THR A 574 -7.09 5.20 33.42
N ASN A 575 -7.38 6.50 33.29
CA ASN A 575 -7.39 7.20 32.01
C ASN A 575 -6.90 8.67 32.06
N GLY A 576 -6.44 9.15 33.21
CA GLY A 576 -5.91 10.51 33.38
C GLY A 576 -6.97 11.60 33.58
N LEU A 577 -8.25 11.28 33.39
CA LEU A 577 -9.36 12.23 33.53
C LEU A 577 -9.92 12.25 34.95
N ALA A 578 -10.20 11.06 35.50
CA ALA A 578 -10.76 10.89 36.83
C ALA A 578 -9.72 10.30 37.79
N TRP A 579 -9.51 10.98 38.91
CA TRP A 579 -8.46 10.62 39.88
C TRP A 579 -9.05 10.20 41.22
N THR A 580 -8.72 8.98 41.65
CA THR A 580 -9.19 8.38 42.91
C THR A 580 -8.07 8.38 43.94
N ALA A 581 -8.37 8.83 45.15
CA ALA A 581 -7.41 8.80 46.27
C ALA A 581 -7.28 7.37 46.82
N GLY A 582 -6.04 6.88 46.92
CA GLY A 582 -5.75 5.54 47.45
C GLY A 582 -4.33 5.07 47.15
N GLU A 583 -3.74 4.32 48.09
CA GLU A 583 -2.44 3.65 47.92
C GLU A 583 -2.54 2.33 47.14
N SER A 584 -3.74 1.91 46.74
CA SER A 584 -3.96 0.68 45.98
C SER A 584 -5.17 0.80 45.05
N SER A 585 -5.07 0.26 43.84
CA SER A 585 -6.16 0.14 42.86
C SER A 585 -6.16 -1.26 42.23
N SER A 586 -7.35 -1.78 41.88
CA SER A 586 -7.46 -3.02 41.11
C SER A 586 -6.98 -2.83 39.66
N ALA A 587 -7.10 -1.61 39.14
CA ALA A 587 -6.63 -1.23 37.81
C ALA A 587 -6.22 0.26 37.82
N ALA A 588 -5.05 0.59 37.29
CA ALA A 588 -4.65 1.99 37.06
C ALA A 588 -3.60 2.06 35.95
N ARG A 589 -3.66 3.15 35.17
CA ARG A 589 -2.63 3.53 34.20
C ARG A 589 -1.73 4.61 34.78
N TYR A 590 -2.28 5.51 35.58
CA TYR A 590 -1.54 6.59 36.21
C TYR A 590 -1.54 6.45 37.72
N VAL A 591 -0.38 6.69 38.34
CA VAL A 591 -0.20 6.62 39.79
C VAL A 591 0.68 7.78 40.24
N GLY A 592 0.26 8.52 41.25
CA GLY A 592 0.95 9.75 41.62
C GLY A 592 0.57 10.31 42.97
N ILE A 593 0.92 11.58 43.17
CA ILE A 593 0.64 12.36 44.37
C ILE A 593 -0.11 13.61 43.97
N ARG A 594 -1.17 13.96 44.71
CA ARG A 594 -1.97 15.18 44.53
C ARG A 594 -1.99 16.02 45.79
N TYR A 595 -2.06 17.34 45.65
CA TYR A 595 -2.30 18.28 46.75
C TYR A 595 -3.76 18.74 46.82
N THR A 596 -4.39 18.65 47.99
CA THR A 596 -5.81 18.99 48.23
C THR A 596 -6.00 20.11 49.28
N GLY A 597 -4.91 20.70 49.78
CA GLY A 597 -4.97 21.82 50.73
C GLY A 597 -5.30 23.17 50.08
N GLU A 598 -5.49 24.21 50.90
CA GLU A 598 -5.66 25.58 50.41
C GLU A 598 -4.30 26.26 50.17
N GLY A 599 -4.11 26.85 48.99
CA GLY A 599 -2.90 27.59 48.63
C GLY A 599 -1.83 26.71 47.97
N THR A 600 -0.56 26.99 48.24
CA THR A 600 0.60 26.27 47.68
C THR A 600 1.42 25.58 48.77
N ALA A 601 1.89 24.36 48.53
CA ALA A 601 2.77 23.60 49.42
C ALA A 601 3.89 22.89 48.64
N THR A 602 5.05 22.67 49.27
CA THR A 602 6.17 21.95 48.64
C THR A 602 6.30 20.52 49.15
N LEU A 603 6.75 19.61 48.28
CA LEU A 603 7.08 18.22 48.58
C LEU A 603 8.43 17.87 47.95
N ASP A 604 9.32 17.26 48.75
CA ASP A 604 10.62 16.74 48.29
C ASP A 604 10.45 15.28 47.83
N LEU A 605 10.67 15.02 46.54
CA LEU A 605 10.52 13.71 45.91
C LEU A 605 11.80 12.86 45.93
N SER A 606 12.87 13.33 46.57
CA SER A 606 14.19 12.67 46.53
C SER A 606 14.21 11.28 47.18
N ALA A 607 13.30 11.02 48.12
CA ALA A 607 13.14 9.71 48.75
C ALA A 607 12.32 8.71 47.89
N GLY A 608 11.63 9.20 46.86
CA GLY A 608 10.88 8.43 45.87
C GLY A 608 9.52 7.92 46.32
N LEU A 609 8.55 7.90 45.39
CA LEU A 609 7.33 7.10 45.46
C LEU A 609 7.60 5.77 44.77
N ALA A 610 7.43 4.64 45.47
CA ALA A 610 7.55 3.32 44.86
C ALA A 610 6.17 2.78 44.49
N ILE A 611 6.05 2.18 43.31
CA ILE A 611 4.80 1.65 42.77
C ILE A 611 5.06 0.21 42.31
N THR A 612 4.12 -0.69 42.58
CA THR A 612 4.12 -2.06 42.06
C THR A 612 2.81 -2.33 41.35
N TYR A 613 2.83 -3.13 40.31
CA TYR A 613 1.65 -3.52 39.54
C TYR A 613 1.86 -4.91 38.92
N ASN A 614 0.77 -5.57 38.53
CA ASN A 614 0.82 -6.82 37.80
C ASN A 614 0.98 -6.53 36.30
N ASP A 615 2.17 -6.79 35.79
CA ASP A 615 2.52 -6.52 34.39
C ASP A 615 1.96 -7.55 33.40
N ALA A 616 1.57 -8.73 33.90
CA ALA A 616 1.00 -9.82 33.10
C ALA A 616 -0.54 -9.76 32.99
N ALA A 617 -1.18 -8.75 33.59
CA ALA A 617 -2.61 -8.56 33.49
C ALA A 617 -2.89 -7.37 32.57
N ASN A 618 -3.42 -7.64 31.38
CA ASN A 618 -4.12 -6.63 30.60
C ASN A 618 -5.43 -6.29 31.34
N ALA A 619 -5.40 -5.19 32.09
CA ALA A 619 -6.52 -4.77 32.92
C ALA A 619 -7.55 -3.94 32.13
N ASP A 620 -7.31 -3.69 30.84
CA ASP A 620 -8.29 -3.03 29.96
C ASP A 620 -9.56 -3.90 29.81
N PHE A 621 -9.48 -5.22 30.05
CA PHE A 621 -10.65 -6.11 29.96
C PHE A 621 -11.01 -6.81 31.27
N THR A 622 -12.30 -6.86 31.59
CA THR A 622 -12.86 -7.67 32.68
C THR A 622 -14.00 -8.54 32.17
N ALA A 623 -13.84 -9.87 32.22
CA ALA A 623 -14.87 -10.82 31.82
C ALA A 623 -15.57 -11.48 33.03
N SER A 624 -16.87 -11.74 32.93
CA SER A 624 -17.66 -12.42 33.98
C SER A 624 -17.39 -13.94 34.06
N SER A 625 -16.65 -14.50 33.10
CA SER A 625 -16.28 -15.92 33.02
C SER A 625 -14.86 -16.06 32.49
N THR A 626 -14.20 -17.17 32.83
CA THR A 626 -12.86 -17.48 32.32
C THR A 626 -12.93 -17.75 30.81
N ALA A 627 -11.93 -17.26 30.06
CA ALA A 627 -11.83 -17.48 28.63
C ALA A 627 -11.63 -18.97 28.28
N ASP A 628 -12.12 -19.38 27.10
CA ASP A 628 -12.00 -20.76 26.60
C ASP A 628 -10.63 -21.00 25.95
N GLY A 629 -9.58 -20.96 26.77
CA GLY A 629 -8.20 -21.17 26.31
C GLY A 629 -7.55 -20.01 25.54
N THR A 630 -8.26 -18.89 25.38
CA THR A 630 -7.79 -17.64 24.75
C THR A 630 -7.43 -16.55 25.78
N SER A 631 -6.69 -15.51 25.37
CA SER A 631 -6.31 -14.37 26.23
C SER A 631 -7.06 -13.10 25.82
N THR A 632 -7.29 -12.19 26.76
CA THR A 632 -7.80 -10.84 26.46
C THR A 632 -6.77 -9.96 25.77
N ASP A 633 -5.48 -10.33 25.81
CA ASP A 633 -4.40 -9.61 25.13
C ASP A 633 -4.59 -9.57 23.61
N ALA A 634 -5.23 -10.60 23.06
CA ALA A 634 -5.57 -10.72 21.65
C ALA A 634 -6.45 -9.58 21.12
N MET A 635 -7.22 -8.89 21.99
CA MET A 635 -8.19 -7.87 21.56
C MET A 635 -7.62 -6.46 21.44
N LEU A 636 -6.30 -6.30 21.62
CA LEU A 636 -5.57 -5.03 21.49
C LEU A 636 -4.16 -5.23 20.91
N ASP A 637 -3.88 -6.39 20.29
CA ASP A 637 -2.52 -6.71 19.81
C ASP A 637 -2.29 -6.31 18.34
N GLY A 638 -3.35 -5.91 17.63
CA GLY A 638 -3.32 -5.53 16.22
C GLY A 638 -3.27 -6.72 15.28
N ASP A 639 -3.31 -7.95 15.79
CA ASP A 639 -3.30 -9.18 15.01
C ASP A 639 -4.71 -9.77 14.98
N ILE A 640 -5.44 -9.43 13.90
CA ILE A 640 -6.79 -9.91 13.66
C ILE A 640 -6.90 -11.43 13.54
N THR A 641 -5.77 -12.17 13.46
CA THR A 641 -5.75 -13.64 13.42
C THR A 641 -5.79 -14.29 14.81
N THR A 642 -5.63 -13.50 15.87
CA THR A 642 -5.82 -13.92 17.25
C THR A 642 -7.17 -13.40 17.78
N TYR A 643 -7.71 -14.04 18.83
CA TYR A 643 -9.01 -13.64 19.38
C TYR A 643 -9.21 -14.07 20.83
N TRP A 644 -10.06 -13.34 21.54
CA TRP A 644 -10.61 -13.73 22.84
C TRP A 644 -11.99 -14.40 22.66
N ARG A 645 -12.31 -15.35 23.53
CA ARG A 645 -13.63 -16.02 23.54
C ARG A 645 -14.08 -16.38 24.96
N GLY A 646 -15.32 -16.04 25.29
CA GLY A 646 -15.93 -16.39 26.58
C GLY A 646 -16.03 -17.91 26.83
N GLY A 647 -15.94 -18.33 28.08
CA GLY A 647 -16.06 -19.76 28.45
C GLY A 647 -17.44 -20.22 28.88
N ALA A 648 -18.45 -19.34 28.88
CA ALA A 648 -19.80 -19.63 29.35
C ALA A 648 -20.88 -19.16 28.35
N GLU A 649 -22.00 -19.90 28.27
CA GLU A 649 -23.15 -19.60 27.41
C GLU A 649 -23.84 -18.26 27.74
N SER A 650 -23.56 -17.66 28.90
CA SER A 650 -24.01 -16.29 29.23
C SER A 650 -22.94 -15.58 30.04
N GLY A 651 -22.73 -14.29 29.79
CA GLY A 651 -21.70 -13.51 30.45
C GLY A 651 -21.60 -12.08 29.94
N THR A 652 -20.62 -11.37 30.50
CA THR A 652 -20.23 -10.02 30.08
C THR A 652 -18.72 -9.91 29.90
N LEU A 653 -18.31 -9.00 29.03
CA LEU A 653 -16.94 -8.51 28.85
C LEU A 653 -16.99 -6.99 28.93
N VAL A 654 -16.21 -6.38 29.82
CA VAL A 654 -16.09 -4.93 29.95
C VAL A 654 -14.72 -4.49 29.46
N TYR A 655 -14.69 -3.63 28.45
CA TYR A 655 -13.53 -2.89 27.98
C TYR A 655 -13.47 -1.53 28.69
N THR A 656 -12.44 -1.30 29.51
CA THR A 656 -12.18 -0.04 30.18
C THR A 656 -11.29 0.81 29.29
N VAL A 657 -11.76 2.01 28.91
CA VAL A 657 -11.03 2.84 27.96
C VAL A 657 -9.96 3.65 28.68
N SER A 658 -8.69 3.24 28.50
CA SER A 658 -7.54 3.87 29.15
C SER A 658 -7.02 5.13 28.43
N ASN A 659 -7.49 5.39 27.20
CA ASN A 659 -7.27 6.64 26.48
C ASN A 659 -8.56 7.18 25.82
N PRO A 660 -9.48 7.77 26.60
CA PRO A 660 -10.80 8.15 26.13
C PRO A 660 -10.87 9.50 25.41
N LEU A 661 -9.78 10.28 25.44
CA LEU A 661 -9.67 11.53 24.70
C LEU A 661 -8.54 11.43 23.67
N ASP A 662 -8.70 12.15 22.58
CA ASP A 662 -7.60 12.64 21.76
C ASP A 662 -7.36 14.11 22.08
N GLY A 663 -6.27 14.40 22.80
CA GLY A 663 -6.04 15.69 23.45
C GLY A 663 -7.16 16.04 24.44
N THR A 664 -8.06 16.95 24.05
CA THR A 664 -9.26 17.34 24.82
C THR A 664 -10.57 16.82 24.22
N THR A 665 -10.53 16.17 23.07
CA THR A 665 -11.70 15.73 22.31
C THR A 665 -12.08 14.30 22.70
N PRO A 666 -13.33 14.02 23.08
CA PRO A 666 -13.81 12.66 23.31
C PRO A 666 -13.69 11.76 22.08
N ARG A 667 -13.06 10.58 22.21
CA ARG A 667 -13.12 9.53 21.17
C ARG A 667 -14.53 8.98 21.12
N ASP A 668 -15.20 9.05 19.97
CA ASP A 668 -16.63 8.73 19.87
C ASP A 668 -16.92 7.39 19.18
N THR A 669 -16.00 6.84 18.40
CA THR A 669 -16.29 5.71 17.54
C THR A 669 -15.75 4.43 18.18
N LEU A 670 -16.62 3.48 18.48
CA LEU A 670 -16.26 2.16 18.97
C LEU A 670 -16.21 1.18 17.81
N ARG A 671 -15.06 0.54 17.54
CA ARG A 671 -14.95 -0.57 16.60
C ARG A 671 -14.79 -1.90 17.34
N VAL A 672 -15.52 -2.93 16.89
CA VAL A 672 -15.38 -4.31 17.36
C VAL A 672 -15.29 -5.26 16.16
N ILE A 673 -14.24 -6.10 16.13
CA ILE A 673 -14.05 -7.15 15.12
C ILE A 673 -14.36 -8.50 15.76
N SER A 674 -15.36 -9.20 15.23
CA SER A 674 -15.71 -10.55 15.66
C SER A 674 -14.90 -11.59 14.89
N TRP A 675 -14.38 -12.59 15.59
CA TRP A 675 -13.71 -13.74 14.98
C TRP A 675 -14.70 -14.87 14.69
N GLY A 676 -14.84 -15.24 13.42
CA GLY A 676 -15.83 -16.23 12.98
C GLY A 676 -17.26 -15.69 12.98
N THR A 677 -18.25 -16.56 13.22
CA THR A 677 -19.67 -16.17 13.16
C THR A 677 -20.02 -15.14 14.25
N PRO A 678 -20.61 -14.00 13.89
CA PRO A 678 -21.06 -12.98 14.85
C PRO A 678 -22.06 -13.54 15.87
N SER A 679 -22.03 -12.98 17.08
CA SER A 679 -22.73 -13.56 18.24
C SER A 679 -24.10 -12.94 18.53
N GLY A 680 -24.39 -11.78 17.96
CA GLY A 680 -25.54 -10.94 18.32
C GLY A 680 -25.49 -10.42 19.76
N ALA A 681 -24.31 -10.39 20.40
CA ALA A 681 -24.14 -9.88 21.76
C ALA A 681 -24.48 -8.38 21.84
N ALA A 682 -25.14 -7.97 22.92
CA ALA A 682 -25.55 -6.58 23.13
C ALA A 682 -24.39 -5.72 23.66
N LEU A 683 -24.33 -4.48 23.18
CA LEU A 683 -23.33 -3.48 23.55
C LEU A 683 -23.95 -2.32 24.31
N THR A 684 -23.36 -1.98 25.45
CA THR A 684 -23.64 -0.76 26.21
C THR A 684 -22.34 0.00 26.49
N ALA A 685 -22.43 1.31 26.70
CA ALA A 685 -21.28 2.13 27.07
C ALA A 685 -21.60 2.97 28.30
N ARG A 686 -20.59 3.15 29.17
CA ARG A 686 -20.59 4.14 30.25
C ARG A 686 -19.81 5.34 29.77
N ILE A 687 -20.44 6.50 29.75
CA ILE A 687 -19.88 7.74 29.21
C ILE A 687 -19.83 8.83 30.26
N TYR A 688 -18.85 9.73 30.17
CA TYR A 688 -18.81 11.00 30.91
C TYR A 688 -19.80 11.99 30.31
N THR A 689 -20.43 12.79 31.18
CA THR A 689 -21.55 13.70 30.82
C THR A 689 -21.27 15.17 31.16
N ASP A 690 -20.11 15.46 31.75
CA ASP A 690 -19.65 16.78 32.13
C ASP A 690 -18.17 16.95 31.78
N ALA A 691 -17.76 18.18 31.47
CA ALA A 691 -16.40 18.51 31.05
C ALA A 691 -15.34 18.28 32.14
N GLU A 692 -15.76 18.26 33.41
CA GLU A 692 -14.91 17.92 34.54
C GLU A 692 -14.77 16.39 34.75
N HIS A 693 -15.43 15.56 33.93
CA HIS A 693 -15.41 14.10 33.97
C HIS A 693 -15.79 13.52 35.34
N THR A 694 -16.74 14.15 36.04
CA THR A 694 -17.18 13.77 37.38
C THR A 694 -18.51 13.02 37.42
N GLN A 695 -19.28 13.05 36.33
CA GLN A 695 -20.58 12.42 36.18
C GLN A 695 -20.59 11.46 35.00
N VAL A 696 -21.00 10.21 35.25
CA VAL A 696 -21.08 9.15 34.24
C VAL A 696 -22.51 8.61 34.09
N GLN A 697 -22.88 8.20 32.86
CA GLN A 697 -24.15 7.58 32.55
C GLN A 697 -23.99 6.40 31.59
N GLU A 698 -24.83 5.38 31.72
CA GLU A 698 -24.88 4.23 30.81
C GLU A 698 -25.84 4.49 29.64
N ILE A 699 -25.42 4.15 28.43
CA ILE A 699 -26.17 4.28 27.17
C ILE A 699 -26.15 2.95 26.40
N GLN A 700 -27.19 2.72 25.59
CA GLN A 700 -27.25 1.56 24.68
C GLN A 700 -26.52 1.90 23.38
N VAL A 701 -25.71 0.98 22.87
CA VAL A 701 -24.85 1.21 21.70
C VAL A 701 -25.34 0.41 20.49
N GLY A 702 -25.42 -0.92 20.61
CA GLY A 702 -25.81 -1.78 19.47
C GLY A 702 -25.69 -3.28 19.77
N THR A 703 -25.51 -4.08 18.72
CA THR A 703 -25.36 -5.55 18.78
C THR A 703 -24.24 -6.03 17.85
N LEU A 704 -23.56 -7.14 18.19
CA LEU A 704 -22.49 -7.74 17.37
C LEU A 704 -23.04 -8.69 16.31
N ASP A 705 -23.64 -8.12 15.26
CA ASP A 705 -24.34 -8.87 14.22
C ASP A 705 -23.46 -9.18 12.98
N GLU A 706 -22.35 -8.47 12.80
CA GLU A 706 -21.41 -8.64 11.68
C GLU A 706 -19.96 -8.87 12.16
N SER A 707 -19.09 -9.26 11.23
CA SER A 707 -17.67 -9.53 11.51
C SER A 707 -16.88 -8.27 11.85
N VAL A 708 -17.27 -7.10 11.34
CA VAL A 708 -16.68 -5.80 11.71
C VAL A 708 -17.82 -4.83 11.99
N MET A 709 -17.86 -4.27 13.19
CA MET A 709 -18.87 -3.29 13.60
C MET A 709 -18.22 -1.99 14.05
N SER A 710 -18.80 -0.86 13.68
CA SER A 710 -18.42 0.47 14.17
C SER A 710 -19.67 1.19 14.73
N PHE A 711 -19.55 1.85 15.88
CA PHE A 711 -20.66 2.54 16.54
C PHE A 711 -20.26 3.96 16.98
N SER A 712 -21.07 4.97 16.70
CA SER A 712 -20.91 6.30 17.31
C SER A 712 -21.54 6.35 18.71
N LEU A 713 -20.70 6.52 19.73
CA LEU A 713 -21.11 6.74 21.12
C LEU A 713 -21.73 8.12 21.31
N ALA A 714 -21.36 9.12 20.51
CA ALA A 714 -21.96 10.44 20.53
C ALA A 714 -23.42 10.40 20.04
N GLU A 715 -23.69 9.70 18.93
CA GLU A 715 -25.05 9.49 18.43
C GLU A 715 -25.90 8.67 19.43
N ALA A 716 -25.32 7.63 20.02
CA ALA A 716 -25.98 6.85 21.07
C ALA A 716 -26.31 7.69 22.31
N ALA A 717 -25.42 8.62 22.70
CA ALA A 717 -25.65 9.57 23.78
C ALA A 717 -26.74 10.59 23.44
N GLU A 718 -26.75 11.10 22.21
CA GLU A 718 -27.79 12.01 21.72
C GLU A 718 -29.16 11.33 21.72
N ALA A 719 -29.24 10.09 21.23
CA ALA A 719 -30.47 9.29 21.26
C ALA A 719 -30.98 9.05 22.69
N ALA A 720 -30.07 8.94 23.65
CA ALA A 720 -30.39 8.84 25.09
C ALA A 720 -30.68 10.21 25.76
N GLY A 721 -30.48 11.33 25.04
CA GLY A 721 -30.74 12.69 25.51
C GLY A 721 -29.72 13.21 26.53
N VAL A 722 -28.45 12.80 26.42
CA VAL A 722 -27.37 13.15 27.35
C VAL A 722 -26.13 13.66 26.64
N ALA A 723 -25.34 14.49 27.33
CA ALA A 723 -24.09 15.03 26.79
C ALA A 723 -23.01 13.93 26.76
N PHE A 724 -22.20 13.93 25.70
CA PHE A 724 -21.04 13.06 25.56
C PHE A 724 -19.76 13.86 25.81
N CYS A 725 -19.03 13.51 26.87
CA CYS A 725 -17.77 14.15 27.26
C CYS A 725 -16.62 13.16 27.36
N GLY A 726 -16.75 11.95 26.78
CA GLY A 726 -15.76 10.89 26.86
C GLY A 726 -16.39 9.55 27.20
N VAL A 727 -15.73 8.47 26.85
CA VAL A 727 -16.12 7.11 27.23
C VAL A 727 -15.34 6.66 28.47
N GLU A 728 -16.01 6.04 29.44
CA GLU A 728 -15.37 5.39 30.59
C GLU A 728 -15.09 3.92 30.29
N SER A 729 -16.10 3.21 29.77
CA SER A 729 -16.00 1.78 29.45
C SER A 729 -17.11 1.33 28.51
N VAL A 730 -16.90 0.21 27.82
CA VAL A 730 -17.87 -0.49 26.97
C VAL A 730 -18.13 -1.88 27.53
N GLU A 731 -19.39 -2.33 27.58
CA GLU A 731 -19.78 -3.67 28.00
C GLU A 731 -20.41 -4.44 26.83
N VAL A 732 -19.90 -5.65 26.57
CA VAL A 732 -20.48 -6.66 25.68
C VAL A 732 -21.17 -7.72 26.54
N ALA A 733 -22.48 -7.89 26.38
CA ALA A 733 -23.29 -8.85 27.13
C ALA A 733 -23.96 -9.86 26.21
N TRP A 734 -23.83 -11.16 26.52
CA TRP A 734 -24.42 -12.24 25.74
C TRP A 734 -25.21 -13.23 26.59
N ASN A 735 -26.19 -13.88 25.96
CA ASN A 735 -26.98 -14.95 26.53
C ASN A 735 -27.39 -15.92 25.41
N GLY A 736 -26.55 -16.93 25.14
CA GLY A 736 -26.66 -17.83 24.01
C GLY A 736 -25.31 -17.99 23.29
N ALA A 737 -25.24 -17.50 22.05
CA ALA A 737 -24.02 -17.52 21.25
C ALA A 737 -22.92 -16.72 21.98
N VAL A 738 -21.75 -17.35 22.13
CA VAL A 738 -20.63 -16.78 22.88
C VAL A 738 -19.77 -15.94 21.93
N PRO A 739 -19.52 -14.66 22.22
CA PRO A 739 -18.71 -13.81 21.37
C PRO A 739 -17.27 -14.32 21.31
N SER A 740 -16.73 -14.31 20.10
CA SER A 740 -15.30 -14.41 19.83
C SER A 740 -14.89 -13.07 19.23
N ILE A 741 -14.01 -12.34 19.89
CA ILE A 741 -13.66 -10.97 19.54
C ILE A 741 -12.17 -10.96 19.20
N ALA A 742 -11.86 -10.61 17.95
CA ALA A 742 -10.51 -10.44 17.46
C ALA A 742 -9.94 -9.10 17.94
N GLU A 743 -10.67 -7.99 17.78
CA GLU A 743 -10.18 -6.66 18.13
C GLU A 743 -11.27 -5.75 18.70
N VAL A 744 -10.90 -4.86 19.63
CA VAL A 744 -11.77 -3.79 20.16
C VAL A 744 -10.97 -2.50 20.28
N GLY A 745 -11.46 -1.41 19.68
CA GLY A 745 -10.75 -0.12 19.72
C GLY A 745 -11.68 1.09 19.69
N MET A 746 -11.17 2.21 20.18
CA MET A 746 -11.81 3.54 20.04
C MET A 746 -11.15 4.29 18.86
N LEU A 747 -11.93 4.55 17.82
CA LEU A 747 -11.58 5.39 16.68
C LEU A 747 -12.02 6.84 16.92
N ASP A 748 -11.44 7.75 16.14
CA ASP A 748 -11.79 9.17 16.13
C ASP A 748 -13.01 9.43 15.21
N ALA A 749 -13.68 10.56 15.44
CA ALA A 749 -15.08 10.79 15.08
C ALA A 749 -15.32 11.39 13.69
N THR A 750 -15.64 10.62 12.64
CA THR A 750 -16.40 11.11 11.46
C THR A 750 -17.10 10.02 10.60
N THR A 751 -18.41 9.89 10.84
CA THR A 751 -19.56 9.74 9.90
C THR A 751 -19.65 8.63 8.83
N THR A 752 -20.69 7.82 9.02
CA THR A 752 -21.41 6.93 8.07
C THR A 752 -21.96 7.64 6.82
N PRO A 753 -21.95 6.99 5.63
CA PRO A 753 -22.54 7.54 4.40
C PRO A 753 -23.99 7.06 4.15
N ASP A 754 -24.74 7.87 3.40
CA ASP A 754 -26.01 7.50 2.72
C ASP A 754 -26.01 8.21 1.33
N PRO A 755 -26.73 7.73 0.29
CA PRO A 755 -26.15 7.37 -1.01
C PRO A 755 -26.49 8.34 -2.16
N GLU A 756 -25.73 8.28 -3.26
CA GLU A 756 -26.02 8.94 -4.55
C GLU A 756 -26.10 7.92 -5.71
N PRO A 757 -26.67 8.30 -6.87
CA PRO A 757 -27.79 7.60 -7.50
C PRO A 757 -27.42 6.33 -8.27
N GLU A 758 -28.24 5.31 -8.00
CA GLU A 758 -28.36 3.98 -8.59
C GLU A 758 -28.10 3.88 -10.12
N PRO A 759 -27.25 2.93 -10.60
CA PRO A 759 -27.53 2.24 -11.88
C PRO A 759 -28.97 1.72 -11.78
N GLY A 760 -29.78 1.79 -12.84
CA GLY A 760 -31.22 1.46 -12.71
C GLY A 760 -31.41 0.23 -11.83
N GLU A 761 -32.02 0.40 -10.65
CA GLU A 761 -32.06 -0.61 -9.56
C GLU A 761 -32.13 -2.03 -10.18
N GLY A 762 -31.06 -2.83 -10.06
CA GLY A 762 -31.02 -4.24 -10.49
C GLY A 762 -30.11 -4.66 -11.68
N ASP A 763 -29.33 -3.78 -12.33
CA ASP A 763 -28.46 -4.21 -13.46
C ASP A 763 -27.02 -4.62 -13.04
N TYR A 764 -26.53 -5.78 -13.50
CA TYR A 764 -25.19 -6.37 -13.25
C TYR A 764 -24.11 -5.83 -14.21
N THR A 765 -22.90 -5.60 -13.70
CA THR A 765 -21.71 -5.22 -14.50
C THR A 765 -20.92 -6.46 -14.92
N ILE A 766 -20.75 -6.70 -16.23
CA ILE A 766 -20.11 -7.94 -16.75
C ILE A 766 -19.03 -7.59 -17.77
N TYR A 767 -17.85 -8.21 -17.64
CA TYR A 767 -16.71 -8.09 -18.57
C TYR A 767 -16.16 -9.45 -19.03
N PRO A 768 -15.74 -9.62 -20.30
CA PRO A 768 -16.00 -8.73 -21.42
C PRO A 768 -17.47 -8.41 -21.60
N THR A 769 -17.73 -7.22 -22.13
CA THR A 769 -19.08 -6.67 -22.30
C THR A 769 -19.93 -7.65 -23.12
N PRO A 770 -21.05 -8.18 -22.59
CA PRO A 770 -21.88 -9.12 -23.34
C PRO A 770 -22.48 -8.47 -24.60
N HIS A 771 -22.56 -9.22 -25.69
CA HIS A 771 -23.18 -8.72 -26.92
C HIS A 771 -24.70 -8.49 -26.79
N ALA A 772 -25.38 -9.34 -26.03
CA ALA A 772 -26.80 -9.19 -25.73
C ALA A 772 -27.11 -9.69 -24.31
N LEU A 773 -27.63 -8.78 -23.49
CA LEU A 773 -28.11 -9.00 -22.13
C LEU A 773 -29.50 -8.36 -21.99
N SER A 774 -30.44 -9.05 -21.35
CA SER A 774 -31.76 -8.51 -21.03
C SER A 774 -32.30 -9.09 -19.73
N TYR A 775 -32.96 -8.25 -18.94
CA TYR A 775 -33.62 -8.61 -17.70
C TYR A 775 -35.11 -8.94 -17.90
N ALA A 776 -35.63 -9.79 -17.03
CA ALA A 776 -37.04 -10.17 -16.92
C ALA A 776 -37.56 -9.90 -15.50
N GLU A 777 -38.88 -10.00 -15.29
CA GLU A 777 -39.45 -9.86 -13.94
C GLU A 777 -39.20 -11.14 -13.12
N GLY A 778 -38.72 -10.98 -11.88
CA GLY A 778 -38.52 -12.05 -10.91
C GLY A 778 -37.05 -12.27 -10.58
N GLU A 779 -36.79 -13.12 -9.60
CA GLU A 779 -35.47 -13.47 -9.08
C GLU A 779 -35.43 -14.98 -8.83
N VAL A 780 -34.23 -15.55 -8.80
CA VAL A 780 -33.96 -16.94 -8.45
C VAL A 780 -33.11 -16.95 -7.19
N ASP A 781 -33.66 -17.47 -6.10
CA ASP A 781 -32.92 -17.66 -4.86
C ASP A 781 -32.14 -19.00 -4.86
N PHE A 782 -31.09 -19.04 -4.05
CA PHE A 782 -30.30 -20.25 -3.83
C PHE A 782 -30.75 -21.02 -2.57
N GLU A 783 -31.98 -20.81 -2.08
CA GLU A 783 -32.49 -21.49 -0.89
C GLU A 783 -32.84 -22.97 -1.18
N GLY A 784 -32.49 -23.85 -0.24
CA GLY A 784 -32.84 -25.26 -0.31
C GLY A 784 -31.82 -26.10 -1.08
N THR A 785 -32.29 -27.05 -1.89
CA THR A 785 -31.40 -27.96 -2.64
C THR A 785 -31.11 -27.38 -4.01
N VAL A 786 -29.85 -27.14 -4.32
CA VAL A 786 -29.39 -26.73 -5.66
C VAL A 786 -28.96 -27.98 -6.41
N ASN A 787 -29.77 -28.44 -7.35
CA ASN A 787 -29.47 -29.61 -8.17
C ASN A 787 -28.68 -29.19 -9.42
N THR A 788 -27.52 -29.80 -9.64
CA THR A 788 -26.71 -29.56 -10.84
C THR A 788 -26.91 -30.69 -11.84
N ILE A 789 -27.36 -30.37 -13.05
CA ILE A 789 -27.51 -31.31 -14.17
C ILE A 789 -26.53 -30.91 -15.27
N VAL A 790 -25.44 -31.66 -15.36
CA VAL A 790 -24.31 -31.39 -16.26
C VAL A 790 -24.32 -32.43 -17.39
N GLY A 791 -24.28 -31.98 -18.64
CA GLY A 791 -24.27 -32.85 -19.82
C GLY A 791 -22.94 -33.61 -20.00
N ASP A 792 -22.98 -34.84 -20.51
CA ASP A 792 -21.83 -35.73 -20.71
C ASP A 792 -20.66 -35.14 -21.54
N GLY A 793 -20.90 -34.05 -22.27
CA GLY A 793 -19.91 -33.37 -23.11
C GLY A 793 -19.14 -32.25 -22.40
N ILE A 794 -19.52 -31.90 -21.17
CA ILE A 794 -18.86 -30.89 -20.34
C ILE A 794 -17.60 -31.50 -19.72
N ASP A 795 -16.49 -30.76 -19.74
CA ASP A 795 -15.22 -31.20 -19.15
C ASP A 795 -15.05 -30.73 -17.71
N SER A 796 -14.07 -31.32 -17.02
CA SER A 796 -13.81 -31.08 -15.60
C SER A 796 -13.45 -29.63 -15.25
N ALA A 797 -12.86 -28.87 -16.19
CA ALA A 797 -12.53 -27.47 -15.93
C ALA A 797 -13.79 -26.61 -15.96
N THR A 798 -14.75 -26.95 -16.83
CA THR A 798 -16.08 -26.33 -16.87
C THR A 798 -16.92 -26.72 -15.65
N GLU A 799 -16.86 -27.98 -15.19
CA GLU A 799 -17.45 -28.39 -13.91
C GLU A 799 -16.87 -27.61 -12.73
N ALA A 800 -15.54 -27.48 -12.66
CA ALA A 800 -14.88 -26.71 -11.59
C ALA A 800 -15.29 -25.22 -11.59
N ARG A 801 -15.52 -24.62 -12.77
CA ARG A 801 -16.02 -23.24 -12.88
C ARG A 801 -17.48 -23.10 -12.41
N LEU A 802 -18.30 -24.15 -12.58
CA LEU A 802 -19.64 -24.19 -12.00
C LEU A 802 -19.56 -24.24 -10.47
N ASP A 803 -18.72 -25.11 -9.92
CA ASP A 803 -18.53 -25.23 -8.47
C ASP A 803 -18.03 -23.90 -7.87
N GLU A 804 -17.07 -23.25 -8.54
CA GLU A 804 -16.53 -21.95 -8.14
C GLU A 804 -17.59 -20.83 -8.17
N ALA A 805 -18.52 -20.86 -9.15
CA ALA A 805 -19.62 -19.91 -9.19
C ALA A 805 -20.62 -20.15 -8.05
N LEU A 806 -20.96 -21.42 -7.76
CA LEU A 806 -21.88 -21.79 -6.68
C LEU A 806 -21.31 -21.48 -5.29
N GLU A 807 -19.99 -21.56 -5.12
CA GLU A 807 -19.31 -21.21 -3.87
C GLU A 807 -19.52 -19.72 -3.50
N LEU A 808 -19.61 -18.81 -4.48
CA LEU A 808 -19.95 -17.40 -4.23
C LEU A 808 -21.36 -17.24 -3.66
N ALA A 809 -22.29 -18.09 -4.07
CA ALA A 809 -23.65 -18.16 -3.50
C ALA A 809 -23.70 -18.96 -2.19
N GLY A 810 -22.57 -19.43 -1.66
CA GLY A 810 -22.48 -20.16 -0.40
C GLY A 810 -23.10 -21.56 -0.43
N VAL A 811 -23.28 -22.15 -1.62
CA VAL A 811 -23.95 -23.46 -1.80
C VAL A 811 -23.05 -24.49 -2.49
N GLU A 812 -23.29 -25.77 -2.19
CA GLU A 812 -22.67 -26.90 -2.89
C GLU A 812 -23.73 -27.58 -3.79
N GLY A 813 -23.43 -27.71 -5.07
CA GLY A 813 -24.33 -28.35 -6.03
C GLY A 813 -24.54 -29.84 -5.75
N THR A 814 -25.78 -30.31 -5.83
CA THR A 814 -26.13 -31.73 -5.72
C THR A 814 -26.32 -32.34 -7.11
N PRO A 815 -25.46 -33.26 -7.57
CA PRO A 815 -25.60 -33.84 -8.90
C PRO A 815 -26.93 -34.61 -9.08
N ALA A 816 -27.63 -34.34 -10.18
CA ALA A 816 -28.88 -35.01 -10.55
C ALA A 816 -28.85 -35.51 -12.00
N ASP A 817 -29.51 -36.65 -12.25
CA ASP A 817 -29.52 -37.31 -13.58
C ASP A 817 -30.51 -36.67 -14.58
N ALA A 818 -31.50 -35.92 -14.09
CA ALA A 818 -32.55 -35.30 -14.91
C ALA A 818 -33.30 -34.22 -14.11
N THR A 819 -33.98 -33.32 -14.81
CA THR A 819 -34.86 -32.29 -14.23
C THR A 819 -36.09 -32.89 -13.52
N SER A 820 -36.59 -32.23 -12.48
CA SER A 820 -37.82 -32.56 -11.75
C SER A 820 -39.01 -31.64 -12.08
N ASP A 821 -40.22 -32.09 -11.70
CA ASP A 821 -41.47 -31.32 -11.74
C ASP A 821 -42.11 -31.30 -10.32
N ASP A 822 -41.30 -31.31 -9.26
CA ASP A 822 -41.76 -31.31 -7.87
C ASP A 822 -41.85 -29.91 -7.24
N GLY A 823 -41.33 -28.89 -7.92
CA GLY A 823 -41.45 -27.48 -7.54
C GLY A 823 -40.65 -27.11 -6.29
N GLU A 824 -39.62 -27.88 -5.95
CA GLU A 824 -38.77 -27.65 -4.78
C GLU A 824 -37.31 -27.38 -5.22
N GLY A 825 -36.73 -26.25 -4.78
CA GLY A 825 -35.33 -25.89 -4.98
C GLY A 825 -34.98 -25.31 -6.35
N LEU A 826 -33.68 -25.18 -6.60
CA LEU A 826 -33.08 -24.62 -7.81
C LEU A 826 -32.41 -25.72 -8.64
N GLU A 827 -32.59 -25.69 -9.97
CA GLU A 827 -31.82 -26.53 -10.89
C GLU A 827 -30.85 -25.69 -11.74
N VAL A 828 -29.56 -26.06 -11.72
CA VAL A 828 -28.53 -25.46 -12.58
C VAL A 828 -28.18 -26.44 -13.69
N LEU A 829 -28.54 -26.09 -14.92
CA LEU A 829 -28.37 -26.91 -16.12
C LEU A 829 -27.17 -26.42 -16.91
N VAL A 830 -26.18 -27.28 -17.18
CA VAL A 830 -25.02 -26.94 -18.01
C VAL A 830 -24.88 -27.95 -19.14
N GLY A 831 -24.85 -27.49 -20.38
CA GLY A 831 -24.80 -28.40 -21.53
C GLY A 831 -24.27 -27.78 -22.81
N ILE A 832 -24.36 -28.56 -23.88
CA ILE A 832 -23.83 -28.21 -25.22
C ILE A 832 -24.96 -28.26 -26.26
N GLU A 833 -25.03 -27.27 -27.14
CA GLU A 833 -26.00 -27.22 -28.23
C GLU A 833 -25.97 -28.49 -29.10
N GLY A 834 -27.16 -29.00 -29.42
CA GLY A 834 -27.34 -30.16 -30.29
C GLY A 834 -26.93 -31.52 -29.68
N SER A 835 -26.57 -31.55 -28.39
CA SER A 835 -26.23 -32.77 -27.67
C SER A 835 -27.47 -33.61 -27.29
N GLY A 836 -28.64 -32.97 -27.18
CA GLY A 836 -29.86 -33.54 -26.61
C GLY A 836 -29.83 -33.74 -25.09
N ASP A 837 -28.87 -33.12 -24.38
CA ASP A 837 -28.83 -33.08 -22.92
C ASP A 837 -29.95 -32.23 -22.30
N ALA A 838 -30.00 -32.15 -20.97
CA ALA A 838 -31.06 -31.45 -20.27
C ALA A 838 -31.07 -29.93 -20.55
N ALA A 839 -29.90 -29.30 -20.69
CA ALA A 839 -29.81 -27.87 -20.99
C ALA A 839 -30.26 -27.59 -22.43
N ASP A 840 -29.79 -28.39 -23.39
CA ASP A 840 -30.15 -28.31 -24.81
C ASP A 840 -31.67 -28.48 -25.01
N ALA A 841 -32.24 -29.53 -24.41
CA ALA A 841 -33.68 -29.79 -24.48
C ALA A 841 -34.53 -28.71 -23.78
N TYR A 842 -34.01 -28.09 -22.71
CA TYR A 842 -34.71 -27.03 -22.00
C TYR A 842 -34.72 -25.72 -22.79
N VAL A 843 -33.59 -25.32 -23.40
CA VAL A 843 -33.53 -24.14 -24.28
C VAL A 843 -34.43 -24.32 -25.51
N ASP A 844 -34.41 -25.49 -26.16
CA ASP A 844 -35.33 -25.85 -27.26
C ASP A 844 -36.81 -25.66 -26.86
N ALA A 845 -37.16 -26.03 -25.62
CA ALA A 845 -38.51 -25.88 -25.10
C ALA A 845 -38.87 -24.41 -24.82
N LEU A 846 -37.95 -23.62 -24.27
CA LEU A 846 -38.13 -22.19 -24.01
C LEU A 846 -38.32 -21.40 -25.32
N GLU A 847 -37.54 -21.70 -26.36
CA GLU A 847 -37.71 -21.12 -27.70
C GLU A 847 -39.08 -21.48 -28.30
N ALA A 848 -39.47 -22.76 -28.24
CA ALA A 848 -40.75 -23.22 -28.77
C ALA A 848 -41.96 -22.58 -28.06
N ALA A 849 -41.77 -22.15 -26.82
CA ALA A 849 -42.77 -21.47 -25.99
C ALA A 849 -42.76 -19.93 -26.16
N ASP A 850 -41.83 -19.34 -26.90
CA ASP A 850 -41.62 -17.88 -27.01
C ASP A 850 -41.30 -17.23 -25.63
N ALA A 851 -40.68 -18.00 -24.73
CA ALA A 851 -40.33 -17.58 -23.36
C ALA A 851 -38.93 -16.92 -23.27
N VAL A 852 -38.05 -17.25 -24.21
CA VAL A 852 -36.72 -16.65 -24.37
C VAL A 852 -36.50 -16.25 -25.81
N THR A 853 -35.65 -15.26 -26.04
CA THR A 853 -35.23 -14.88 -27.41
C THR A 853 -33.77 -15.26 -27.61
N VAL A 854 -33.53 -16.46 -28.11
CA VAL A 854 -32.21 -16.91 -28.54
C VAL A 854 -32.04 -16.54 -30.01
N GLU A 855 -30.92 -15.87 -30.36
CA GLU A 855 -30.65 -15.55 -31.75
C GLU A 855 -30.48 -16.84 -32.58
N LYS A 856 -31.20 -16.93 -33.71
CA LYS A 856 -31.27 -18.14 -34.54
C LYS A 856 -29.90 -18.66 -35.02
N ASP A 857 -28.91 -17.80 -35.09
CA ASP A 857 -27.54 -18.11 -35.52
C ASP A 857 -26.49 -17.97 -34.41
N LEU A 858 -26.92 -17.81 -33.14
CA LEU A 858 -26.04 -17.67 -31.97
C LEU A 858 -24.94 -18.73 -31.96
N PHE A 859 -25.32 -20.00 -31.97
CA PHE A 859 -24.38 -21.14 -31.89
C PHE A 859 -23.53 -21.35 -33.14
N THR A 860 -23.70 -20.54 -34.18
CA THR A 860 -22.78 -20.52 -35.33
C THR A 860 -21.62 -19.53 -35.15
N LYS A 861 -21.70 -18.67 -34.13
CA LYS A 861 -20.68 -17.69 -33.79
C LYS A 861 -19.53 -18.35 -33.00
N THR A 862 -18.45 -17.61 -32.83
CA THR A 862 -17.25 -18.08 -32.12
C THR A 862 -17.54 -18.07 -30.62
N ASP A 863 -17.16 -19.14 -29.93
CA ASP A 863 -17.21 -19.24 -28.45
C ASP A 863 -18.57 -18.86 -27.83
N SER A 864 -19.65 -19.10 -28.58
CA SER A 864 -20.99 -18.61 -28.25
C SER A 864 -21.71 -19.45 -27.21
N TYR A 865 -22.47 -18.80 -26.35
CA TYR A 865 -23.31 -19.43 -25.33
C TYR A 865 -24.60 -18.65 -25.07
N PHE A 866 -25.56 -19.35 -24.48
CA PHE A 866 -26.75 -18.79 -23.86
C PHE A 866 -26.69 -19.00 -22.34
N LEU A 867 -26.94 -17.96 -21.55
CA LEU A 867 -27.17 -18.04 -20.10
C LEU A 867 -28.58 -17.52 -19.82
N GLY A 868 -29.38 -18.27 -19.07
CA GLY A 868 -30.70 -17.86 -18.63
C GLY A 868 -30.87 -18.07 -17.13
N VAL A 869 -31.36 -17.05 -16.42
CA VAL A 869 -31.84 -17.13 -15.04
C VAL A 869 -33.36 -17.02 -15.11
N ILE A 870 -34.05 -18.12 -14.83
CA ILE A 870 -35.46 -18.33 -15.16
C ILE A 870 -36.22 -18.72 -13.89
N PRO A 871 -37.02 -17.79 -13.33
CA PRO A 871 -37.89 -18.10 -12.19
C PRO A 871 -38.98 -19.12 -12.55
N ALA A 872 -39.42 -19.86 -11.54
CA ALA A 872 -40.42 -20.91 -11.62
C ALA A 872 -41.80 -20.40 -12.09
N GLU A 873 -42.44 -21.16 -12.99
CA GLU A 873 -43.87 -21.02 -13.30
C GLU A 873 -44.66 -22.27 -12.87
N GLY A 874 -45.61 -22.11 -11.93
CA GLY A 874 -46.53 -23.18 -11.54
C GLY A 874 -45.91 -24.19 -10.56
N ASP A 875 -45.80 -25.46 -10.97
CA ASP A 875 -45.22 -26.56 -10.16
C ASP A 875 -43.77 -26.89 -10.59
N ALA A 876 -43.13 -26.05 -11.42
CA ALA A 876 -41.74 -26.22 -11.85
C ALA A 876 -40.75 -25.59 -10.85
N PRO A 877 -39.50 -26.09 -10.73
CA PRO A 877 -38.46 -25.44 -9.94
C PRO A 877 -37.87 -24.20 -10.66
N ASP A 878 -37.17 -23.35 -9.92
CA ASP A 878 -36.35 -22.27 -10.47
C ASP A 878 -35.17 -22.84 -11.24
N ARG A 879 -34.74 -22.16 -12.31
CA ARG A 879 -33.68 -22.68 -13.20
C ARG A 879 -32.65 -21.64 -13.60
N ILE A 880 -31.39 -22.03 -13.49
CA ILE A 880 -30.27 -21.37 -14.18
C ILE A 880 -29.80 -22.32 -15.28
N VAL A 881 -29.71 -21.85 -16.53
CA VAL A 881 -29.27 -22.67 -17.66
C VAL A 881 -28.10 -22.01 -18.39
N VAL A 882 -27.02 -22.75 -18.59
CA VAL A 882 -25.89 -22.39 -19.45
C VAL A 882 -25.77 -23.41 -20.58
N LEU A 883 -26.01 -22.95 -21.81
CA LEU A 883 -25.87 -23.76 -23.02
C LEU A 883 -24.74 -23.18 -23.88
N GLY A 884 -23.63 -23.89 -24.00
CA GLY A 884 -22.51 -23.49 -24.85
C GLY A 884 -22.55 -24.16 -26.23
N ARG A 885 -21.89 -23.60 -27.24
CA ARG A 885 -21.63 -24.31 -28.52
C ARG A 885 -20.74 -25.54 -28.33
N ASP A 886 -19.84 -25.45 -27.36
CA ASP A 886 -18.93 -26.49 -26.91
C ASP A 886 -18.60 -26.25 -25.41
N THR A 887 -17.87 -27.16 -24.79
CA THR A 887 -17.52 -27.08 -23.36
C THR A 887 -16.71 -25.81 -23.00
N ASP A 888 -15.85 -25.31 -23.88
CA ASP A 888 -15.12 -24.05 -23.65
C ASP A 888 -16.11 -22.87 -23.64
N SER A 889 -17.11 -22.88 -24.53
CA SER A 889 -18.16 -21.85 -24.56
C SER A 889 -19.06 -21.90 -23.32
N ALA A 890 -19.37 -23.09 -22.82
CA ALA A 890 -20.11 -23.25 -21.55
C ALA A 890 -19.32 -22.71 -20.36
N PHE A 891 -17.98 -22.89 -20.34
CA PHE A 891 -17.10 -22.27 -19.34
C PHE A 891 -17.22 -20.74 -19.33
N TYR A 892 -17.29 -20.10 -20.50
CA TYR A 892 -17.47 -18.64 -20.59
C TYR A 892 -18.86 -18.18 -20.11
N GLY A 893 -19.90 -18.99 -20.34
CA GLY A 893 -21.23 -18.76 -19.77
C GLY A 893 -21.24 -18.83 -18.25
N LEU A 894 -20.58 -19.84 -17.67
CA LEU A 894 -20.41 -19.95 -16.22
C LEU A 894 -19.51 -18.85 -15.65
N THR A 895 -18.54 -18.36 -16.41
CA THR A 895 -17.73 -17.19 -16.03
C THR A 895 -18.58 -15.91 -15.94
N THR A 896 -19.62 -15.81 -16.79
CA THR A 896 -20.60 -14.71 -16.69
C THR A 896 -21.48 -14.86 -15.45
N LEU A 897 -21.96 -16.07 -15.18
CA LEU A 897 -22.70 -16.36 -13.95
C LEU A 897 -21.86 -16.07 -12.70
N TYR A 898 -20.57 -16.45 -12.70
CA TYR A 898 -19.62 -16.14 -11.64
C TYR A 898 -19.58 -14.61 -11.38
N GLN A 899 -19.44 -13.79 -12.41
CA GLN A 899 -19.43 -12.32 -12.25
C GLN A 899 -20.76 -11.75 -11.78
N VAL A 900 -21.88 -12.35 -12.19
CA VAL A 900 -23.21 -11.98 -11.68
C VAL A 900 -23.30 -12.27 -10.17
N LEU A 901 -22.88 -13.47 -9.75
CA LEU A 901 -22.90 -13.88 -8.34
C LEU A 901 -21.93 -13.11 -7.45
N GLN A 902 -20.85 -12.54 -8.00
CA GLN A 902 -19.98 -11.62 -7.27
C GLN A 902 -20.68 -10.32 -6.85
N GLN A 903 -21.82 -9.99 -7.48
CA GLN A 903 -22.55 -8.75 -7.27
C GLN A 903 -23.87 -8.94 -6.49
N ASP A 904 -24.18 -10.17 -6.08
CA ASP A 904 -25.40 -10.51 -5.33
C ASP A 904 -25.10 -10.59 -3.83
N ALA A 905 -25.55 -9.56 -3.09
CA ALA A 905 -25.37 -9.46 -1.64
C ALA A 905 -26.50 -10.15 -0.83
N ASP A 906 -27.62 -10.49 -1.49
CA ASP A 906 -28.87 -10.91 -0.83
C ASP A 906 -29.19 -12.41 -1.03
N GLY A 907 -28.45 -13.10 -1.91
CA GLY A 907 -28.60 -14.53 -2.17
C GLY A 907 -29.68 -14.88 -3.19
N ALA A 908 -30.06 -13.92 -4.04
CA ALA A 908 -30.99 -14.10 -5.15
C ALA A 908 -30.50 -13.36 -6.42
N VAL A 909 -30.60 -14.04 -7.57
CA VAL A 909 -30.18 -13.49 -8.87
C VAL A 909 -31.38 -13.07 -9.69
N ASP A 910 -31.36 -11.83 -10.21
CA ASP A 910 -32.40 -11.31 -11.08
C ASP A 910 -32.57 -12.17 -12.33
N ALA A 911 -33.83 -12.36 -12.72
CA ALA A 911 -34.17 -13.06 -13.94
C ALA A 911 -33.55 -12.33 -15.13
N LEU A 912 -32.71 -13.04 -15.89
CA LEU A 912 -31.98 -12.47 -17.01
C LEU A 912 -31.71 -13.48 -18.11
N GLN A 913 -31.34 -12.97 -19.28
CA GLN A 913 -30.93 -13.74 -20.43
C GLN A 913 -29.70 -13.09 -21.05
N VAL A 914 -28.68 -13.90 -21.33
CA VAL A 914 -27.46 -13.50 -22.04
C VAL A 914 -27.31 -14.38 -23.27
N SER A 915 -27.24 -13.76 -24.45
CA SER A 915 -26.82 -14.42 -25.69
C SER A 915 -25.50 -13.79 -26.10
N ASP A 916 -24.39 -14.51 -25.91
CA ASP A 916 -23.04 -13.94 -26.05
C ASP A 916 -22.15 -14.81 -26.92
N TRP A 917 -21.08 -14.21 -27.46
CA TRP A 917 -20.09 -14.82 -28.34
C TRP A 917 -18.81 -13.99 -28.34
N ALA A 918 -17.74 -14.46 -28.96
CA ALA A 918 -16.53 -13.67 -29.20
C ALA A 918 -16.42 -13.24 -30.67
N ASP A 919 -15.96 -12.02 -30.93
CA ASP A 919 -15.69 -11.54 -32.30
C ASP A 919 -14.33 -12.00 -32.84
N VAL A 920 -13.41 -12.40 -31.95
CA VAL A 920 -12.07 -12.89 -32.27
C VAL A 920 -11.83 -14.29 -31.70
N GLU A 921 -11.38 -15.22 -32.55
CA GLU A 921 -11.20 -16.64 -32.20
C GLU A 921 -10.08 -16.88 -31.18
N THR A 922 -8.92 -16.23 -31.31
CA THR A 922 -7.81 -16.38 -30.34
C THR A 922 -7.53 -15.07 -29.62
N ARG A 923 -7.57 -15.09 -28.29
CA ARG A 923 -7.55 -13.89 -27.45
C ARG A 923 -6.62 -14.10 -26.27
N GLY A 924 -5.65 -13.21 -26.08
CA GLY A 924 -4.72 -13.40 -24.97
C GLY A 924 -3.46 -12.56 -24.99
N PHE A 925 -2.37 -13.16 -24.53
CA PHE A 925 -1.08 -12.50 -24.38
C PHE A 925 0.09 -13.42 -24.76
N ILE A 926 1.22 -12.81 -25.14
CA ILE A 926 2.45 -13.50 -25.55
C ILE A 926 3.63 -12.97 -24.74
N GLU A 927 4.39 -13.84 -24.09
CA GLU A 927 5.66 -13.45 -23.45
C GLU A 927 6.77 -13.40 -24.52
N GLY A 928 6.75 -12.37 -25.37
CA GLY A 928 7.59 -12.26 -26.56
C GLY A 928 8.60 -11.10 -26.56
N TYR A 929 8.67 -10.34 -25.47
CA TYR A 929 9.49 -9.13 -25.29
C TYR A 929 10.96 -9.42 -24.97
N TYR A 930 11.84 -8.41 -25.11
CA TYR A 930 13.23 -8.47 -24.65
C TYR A 930 13.41 -7.89 -23.24
N GLY A 931 13.31 -8.73 -22.21
CA GLY A 931 13.42 -8.36 -20.80
C GLY A 931 13.62 -9.57 -19.89
N ASN A 932 13.45 -9.38 -18.58
CA ASN A 932 13.45 -10.49 -17.63
C ASN A 932 12.21 -11.38 -17.87
N PRO A 933 12.36 -12.71 -17.83
CA PRO A 933 11.21 -13.60 -17.92
C PRO A 933 10.29 -13.43 -16.72
N TRP A 934 9.01 -13.68 -16.92
CA TRP A 934 8.09 -13.87 -15.80
C TRP A 934 8.40 -15.18 -15.06
N SER A 935 8.10 -15.22 -13.77
CA SER A 935 8.19 -16.46 -13.01
C SER A 935 7.12 -17.47 -13.48
N THR A 936 7.31 -18.76 -13.17
CA THR A 936 6.26 -19.78 -13.43
C THR A 936 4.97 -19.44 -12.69
N GLU A 937 5.07 -18.86 -11.49
CA GLU A 937 3.93 -18.41 -10.69
C GLU A 937 3.17 -17.26 -11.36
N ASP A 938 3.86 -16.18 -11.77
CA ASP A 938 3.27 -15.05 -12.50
C ASP A 938 2.49 -15.51 -13.74
N ARG A 939 3.06 -16.45 -14.51
CA ARG A 939 2.44 -17.00 -15.72
C ARG A 939 1.16 -17.77 -15.39
N CYS A 940 1.19 -18.59 -14.34
CA CYS A 940 0.02 -19.33 -13.86
C CYS A 940 -1.07 -18.37 -13.38
N GLU A 941 -0.72 -17.34 -12.62
CA GLU A 941 -1.66 -16.34 -12.12
C GLU A 941 -2.29 -15.52 -13.24
N LEU A 942 -1.50 -15.07 -14.23
CA LEU A 942 -2.06 -14.36 -15.39
C LEU A 942 -3.03 -15.22 -16.21
N MET A 943 -2.79 -16.53 -16.32
CA MET A 943 -3.74 -17.45 -16.97
C MET A 943 -5.02 -17.62 -16.13
N ARG A 944 -4.89 -17.85 -14.82
CA ARG A 944 -6.04 -17.96 -13.90
C ARG A 944 -6.90 -16.71 -13.95
N TRP A 945 -6.28 -15.55 -13.70
CA TRP A 945 -6.93 -14.25 -13.76
C TRP A 945 -7.55 -13.98 -15.14
N GLY A 946 -6.84 -14.25 -16.24
CA GLY A 946 -7.36 -14.08 -17.60
C GLY A 946 -8.57 -14.98 -17.93
N GLY A 947 -8.70 -16.11 -17.24
CA GLY A 947 -9.83 -17.03 -17.37
C GLY A 947 -11.16 -16.40 -16.91
N HIS A 948 -11.12 -15.49 -15.93
CA HIS A 948 -12.28 -14.74 -15.48
C HIS A 948 -12.76 -13.69 -16.50
N TYR A 949 -11.96 -13.42 -17.55
CA TYR A 949 -12.27 -12.47 -18.61
C TYR A 949 -12.32 -13.13 -19.99
N LYS A 950 -12.62 -14.43 -20.04
CA LYS A 950 -12.86 -15.18 -21.29
C LYS A 950 -11.69 -15.16 -22.30
N LEU A 951 -10.46 -14.89 -21.84
CA LEU A 951 -9.25 -15.10 -22.63
C LEU A 951 -9.04 -16.59 -22.89
N ASN A 952 -8.29 -16.93 -23.94
CA ASN A 952 -8.09 -18.33 -24.32
C ASN A 952 -6.67 -18.70 -24.77
N ALA A 953 -5.72 -17.77 -24.67
CA ALA A 953 -4.35 -17.98 -25.11
C ALA A 953 -3.31 -17.30 -24.22
N TYR A 954 -2.34 -18.09 -23.75
CA TYR A 954 -1.04 -17.61 -23.31
C TYR A 954 0.03 -18.21 -24.21
N VAL A 955 0.69 -17.38 -25.02
CA VAL A 955 1.77 -17.82 -25.91
C VAL A 955 3.11 -17.76 -25.18
N TYR A 956 3.68 -18.94 -24.91
CA TYR A 956 4.98 -19.10 -24.28
C TYR A 956 6.10 -18.92 -25.30
N ALA A 957 6.76 -17.77 -25.24
CA ALA A 957 7.92 -17.45 -26.07
C ALA A 957 9.08 -16.74 -25.32
N PRO A 958 9.35 -17.03 -24.02
CA PRO A 958 10.36 -16.32 -23.26
C PRO A 958 11.75 -16.56 -23.85
N LYS A 959 12.51 -15.48 -24.06
CA LYS A 959 13.77 -15.53 -24.83
C LYS A 959 14.94 -16.19 -24.10
N ASP A 960 14.82 -16.41 -22.80
CA ASP A 960 15.84 -17.02 -21.95
C ASP A 960 15.74 -18.55 -21.86
N ASP A 961 14.60 -19.15 -22.23
CA ASP A 961 14.51 -20.60 -22.45
C ASP A 961 15.29 -20.95 -23.73
N PRO A 962 16.41 -21.70 -23.69
CA PRO A 962 17.10 -22.07 -24.91
C PRO A 962 16.36 -23.16 -25.69
N LYS A 963 15.52 -23.98 -25.05
CA LYS A 963 14.94 -25.21 -25.60
C LYS A 963 13.74 -25.00 -26.50
N HIS A 964 13.19 -23.80 -26.54
CA HIS A 964 12.25 -23.40 -27.59
C HIS A 964 12.92 -22.69 -28.79
N ASN A 965 14.24 -22.43 -28.75
CA ASN A 965 14.99 -21.78 -29.84
C ASN A 965 16.42 -22.34 -30.04
N ALA A 966 17.41 -21.84 -29.28
CA ALA A 966 18.83 -22.18 -29.49
C ALA A 966 19.15 -23.69 -29.40
N GLN A 967 18.35 -24.43 -28.64
CA GLN A 967 18.43 -25.86 -28.40
C GLN A 967 17.10 -26.56 -28.75
N TRP A 968 16.38 -26.10 -29.78
CA TRP A 968 15.03 -26.59 -30.12
C TRP A 968 14.93 -28.11 -30.38
N ARG A 969 16.04 -28.76 -30.74
CA ARG A 969 16.13 -30.22 -30.94
C ARG A 969 16.34 -31.00 -29.64
N GLU A 970 16.79 -30.36 -28.57
CA GLU A 970 16.99 -30.99 -27.29
C GLU A 970 15.65 -31.10 -26.54
N LEU A 971 15.33 -32.29 -26.05
CA LEU A 971 14.15 -32.49 -25.21
C LEU A 971 14.35 -31.87 -23.83
N TYR A 972 13.25 -31.45 -23.19
CA TYR A 972 13.27 -31.06 -21.79
C TYR A 972 13.64 -32.26 -20.90
N THR A 973 14.33 -31.99 -19.82
CA THR A 973 14.60 -32.94 -18.74
C THR A 973 13.32 -33.13 -17.91
N PRO A 974 13.22 -34.21 -17.11
CA PRO A 974 12.06 -34.41 -16.24
C PRO A 974 11.78 -33.24 -15.27
N GLU A 975 12.83 -32.57 -14.79
CA GLU A 975 12.73 -31.42 -13.87
C GLU A 975 12.16 -30.18 -14.58
N GLU A 976 12.68 -29.85 -15.77
CA GLU A 976 12.15 -28.73 -16.57
C GLU A 976 10.71 -28.97 -17.06
N LEU A 977 10.29 -30.24 -17.18
CA LEU A 977 8.91 -30.57 -17.52
C LEU A 977 7.92 -30.28 -16.37
N GLU A 978 8.38 -30.12 -15.13
CA GLU A 978 7.51 -29.75 -14.01
C GLU A 978 6.94 -28.34 -14.22
N ASP A 979 7.77 -27.40 -14.70
CA ASP A 979 7.31 -26.04 -15.06
C ASP A 979 6.31 -26.08 -16.23
N ILE A 980 6.63 -26.81 -17.30
CA ILE A 980 5.73 -26.95 -18.47
C ILE A 980 4.40 -27.55 -18.06
N LYS A 981 4.41 -28.54 -17.16
CA LYS A 981 3.19 -29.16 -16.64
C LYS A 981 2.37 -28.17 -15.81
N ALA A 982 3.00 -27.41 -14.92
CA ALA A 982 2.31 -26.40 -14.13
C ALA A 982 1.60 -25.36 -15.02
N LEU A 983 2.28 -24.89 -16.06
CA LEU A 983 1.71 -23.94 -17.03
C LEU A 983 0.57 -24.56 -17.84
N ALA A 984 0.73 -25.82 -18.28
CA ALA A 984 -0.32 -26.53 -18.99
C ALA A 984 -1.56 -26.79 -18.11
N ASP A 985 -1.36 -27.19 -16.86
CA ASP A 985 -2.44 -27.42 -15.90
C ASP A 985 -3.21 -26.12 -15.63
N ALA A 986 -2.51 -25.01 -15.37
CA ALA A 986 -3.13 -23.70 -15.18
C ALA A 986 -3.89 -23.21 -16.42
N GLY A 987 -3.32 -23.37 -17.62
CA GLY A 987 -3.96 -22.96 -18.86
C GLY A 987 -5.16 -23.82 -19.27
N ASN A 988 -5.14 -25.12 -18.95
CA ASN A 988 -6.27 -26.02 -19.18
C ASN A 988 -7.41 -25.73 -18.18
N ALA A 989 -7.10 -25.50 -16.91
CA ALA A 989 -8.09 -25.19 -15.87
C ALA A 989 -8.79 -23.84 -16.09
N SER A 990 -8.05 -22.82 -16.51
CA SER A 990 -8.58 -21.46 -16.76
C SER A 990 -9.16 -21.25 -18.16
N LYS A 991 -9.02 -22.23 -19.06
CA LYS A 991 -9.22 -22.11 -20.51
C LYS A 991 -8.31 -21.10 -21.23
N VAL A 992 -7.43 -20.38 -20.51
CA VAL A 992 -6.35 -19.57 -21.09
C VAL A 992 -5.20 -20.49 -21.48
N ARG A 993 -5.36 -21.21 -22.60
CA ARG A 993 -4.47 -22.31 -22.98
C ARG A 993 -3.01 -21.88 -23.07
N PHE A 994 -2.14 -22.67 -22.45
CA PHE A 994 -0.70 -22.61 -22.65
C PHE A 994 -0.34 -23.06 -24.08
N ILE A 995 0.06 -22.11 -24.91
CA ILE A 995 0.49 -22.32 -26.31
C ILE A 995 2.01 -22.35 -26.37
N TYR A 996 2.57 -23.52 -26.67
CA TYR A 996 4.03 -23.68 -26.75
C TYR A 996 4.56 -23.22 -28.11
N ALA A 997 5.28 -22.09 -28.15
CA ALA A 997 5.89 -21.57 -29.37
C ALA A 997 7.32 -22.08 -29.56
N LEU A 998 7.58 -22.76 -30.69
CA LEU A 998 8.89 -23.33 -31.02
C LEU A 998 9.49 -22.62 -32.24
N HIS A 999 10.77 -22.28 -32.16
CA HIS A 999 11.49 -21.51 -33.19
C HIS A 999 12.57 -22.35 -33.92
N PRO A 1000 12.23 -23.17 -34.94
CA PRO A 1000 13.17 -24.09 -35.59
C PRO A 1000 13.98 -23.48 -36.76
N PHE A 1001 13.95 -22.15 -36.97
CA PHE A 1001 14.56 -21.50 -38.15
C PHE A 1001 15.78 -20.61 -37.86
N MET A 1002 16.09 -20.31 -36.60
CA MET A 1002 17.16 -19.36 -36.25
C MET A 1002 18.48 -20.06 -35.95
N ASN A 1003 18.47 -20.99 -35.00
CA ASN A 1003 19.64 -21.73 -34.54
C ASN A 1003 19.53 -23.20 -34.97
N ASP A 1004 20.59 -23.74 -35.59
CA ASP A 1004 20.60 -25.06 -36.24
C ASP A 1004 19.30 -25.33 -37.05
N PRO A 1005 19.02 -24.50 -38.08
CA PRO A 1005 17.70 -24.42 -38.68
C PRO A 1005 17.29 -25.71 -39.38
N ILE A 1006 15.99 -25.97 -39.40
CA ILE A 1006 15.39 -27.07 -40.16
C ILE A 1006 15.86 -27.07 -41.64
N GLY A 1007 16.37 -28.20 -42.11
CA GLY A 1007 16.92 -28.35 -43.44
C GLY A 1007 15.90 -28.87 -44.44
N PHE A 1008 15.48 -28.06 -45.41
CA PHE A 1008 14.51 -28.45 -46.44
C PHE A 1008 15.09 -29.30 -47.59
N GLY A 1009 16.33 -29.77 -47.45
CA GLY A 1009 17.02 -30.64 -48.40
C GLY A 1009 16.88 -32.12 -48.04
N SER A 1010 18.01 -32.83 -48.00
CA SER A 1010 18.04 -34.26 -47.69
C SER A 1010 17.81 -34.59 -46.20
N THR A 1011 17.84 -33.61 -45.30
CA THR A 1011 17.67 -33.80 -43.85
C THR A 1011 16.23 -33.60 -43.36
N TYR A 1012 15.35 -33.06 -44.21
CA TYR A 1012 14.01 -32.60 -43.82
C TYR A 1012 13.21 -33.63 -43.03
N GLU A 1013 13.17 -34.89 -43.45
CA GLU A 1013 12.38 -35.93 -42.77
C GLU A 1013 12.88 -36.20 -41.33
N GLN A 1014 14.19 -36.11 -41.11
CA GLN A 1014 14.76 -36.25 -39.76
C GLN A 1014 14.48 -34.99 -38.93
N ASP A 1015 14.65 -33.82 -39.53
CA ASP A 1015 14.41 -32.54 -38.85
C ASP A 1015 12.93 -32.38 -38.44
N LEU A 1016 12.00 -32.83 -39.30
CA LEU A 1016 10.58 -32.91 -39.02
C LEU A 1016 10.27 -33.89 -37.89
N ALA A 1017 10.97 -35.03 -37.83
CA ALA A 1017 10.80 -36.00 -36.75
C ALA A 1017 11.27 -35.44 -35.40
N ASP A 1018 12.41 -34.73 -35.37
CA ASP A 1018 12.91 -34.06 -34.17
C ASP A 1018 11.93 -32.97 -33.68
N LEU A 1019 11.39 -32.17 -34.62
CA LEU A 1019 10.37 -31.16 -34.33
C LEU A 1019 9.10 -31.78 -33.72
N LYS A 1020 8.59 -32.86 -34.33
CA LYS A 1020 7.41 -33.58 -33.83
C LYS A 1020 7.68 -34.20 -32.46
N ALA A 1021 8.87 -34.74 -32.22
CA ALA A 1021 9.24 -35.30 -30.92
C ALA A 1021 9.23 -34.23 -29.81
N LYS A 1022 9.70 -33.01 -30.12
CA LYS A 1022 9.68 -31.88 -29.20
C LYS A 1022 8.26 -31.45 -28.85
N TYR A 1023 7.40 -31.25 -29.85
CA TYR A 1023 5.98 -30.91 -29.60
C TYR A 1023 5.25 -32.03 -28.87
N LEU A 1024 5.51 -33.29 -29.24
CA LEU A 1024 4.90 -34.43 -28.56
C LEU A 1024 5.25 -34.45 -27.07
N GLN A 1025 6.49 -34.14 -26.70
CA GLN A 1025 6.91 -34.10 -25.30
C GLN A 1025 6.10 -33.10 -24.47
N VAL A 1026 5.89 -31.88 -24.98
CA VAL A 1026 5.11 -30.87 -24.24
C VAL A 1026 3.61 -31.18 -24.26
N ILE A 1027 3.10 -31.81 -25.33
CA ILE A 1027 1.72 -32.30 -25.40
C ILE A 1027 1.48 -33.41 -24.37
N GLU A 1028 2.42 -34.35 -24.24
CA GLU A 1028 2.41 -35.39 -23.21
C GLU A 1028 2.52 -34.81 -21.79
N ALA A 1029 3.12 -33.63 -21.63
CA ALA A 1029 3.18 -32.89 -20.37
C ALA A 1029 1.94 -32.05 -20.06
N GLY A 1030 0.95 -32.00 -20.97
CA GLY A 1030 -0.33 -31.32 -20.74
C GLY A 1030 -0.64 -30.18 -21.72
N CYS A 1031 0.32 -29.74 -22.55
CA CYS A 1031 0.08 -28.70 -23.54
C CYS A 1031 -0.98 -29.17 -24.56
N ARG A 1032 -1.87 -28.26 -24.97
CA ARG A 1032 -2.98 -28.55 -25.89
C ARG A 1032 -3.03 -27.65 -27.11
N GLN A 1033 -2.03 -26.81 -27.32
CA GLN A 1033 -1.92 -26.00 -28.54
C GLN A 1033 -0.46 -25.62 -28.81
N ILE A 1034 -0.07 -25.61 -30.08
CA ILE A 1034 1.31 -25.33 -30.49
C ILE A 1034 1.37 -24.11 -31.39
N MET A 1035 2.52 -23.42 -31.38
CA MET A 1035 2.84 -22.34 -32.30
C MET A 1035 4.20 -22.57 -32.97
N VAL A 1036 4.32 -22.16 -34.23
CA VAL A 1036 5.56 -22.22 -35.01
C VAL A 1036 6.10 -20.80 -35.25
N SER A 1037 7.35 -20.55 -34.87
CA SER A 1037 7.98 -19.24 -34.99
C SER A 1037 9.16 -19.23 -35.95
N ALA A 1038 9.21 -18.20 -36.81
CA ALA A 1038 10.30 -17.95 -37.76
C ALA A 1038 10.71 -16.47 -37.83
N ASP A 1039 10.32 -15.67 -36.85
CA ASP A 1039 10.73 -14.27 -36.70
C ASP A 1039 12.26 -14.13 -36.59
N ASP A 1040 12.80 -13.02 -37.09
CA ASP A 1040 14.24 -12.69 -37.04
C ASP A 1040 15.21 -13.73 -37.64
N ALA A 1041 14.70 -14.76 -38.32
CA ALA A 1041 15.47 -15.80 -38.99
C ALA A 1041 15.58 -15.56 -40.51
N ALA A 1042 16.48 -16.31 -41.14
CA ALA A 1042 16.59 -16.31 -42.60
C ALA A 1042 15.35 -16.97 -43.23
N ASP A 1043 14.74 -16.31 -44.21
CA ASP A 1043 13.58 -16.83 -44.94
C ASP A 1043 13.96 -18.12 -45.71
N PRO A 1044 13.40 -19.30 -45.36
CA PRO A 1044 13.62 -20.56 -46.05
C PRO A 1044 12.84 -20.65 -47.38
N GLY A 1045 11.96 -19.68 -47.66
CA GLY A 1045 11.09 -19.62 -48.83
C GLY A 1045 9.68 -20.15 -48.55
N SER A 1046 8.67 -19.50 -49.13
CA SER A 1046 7.24 -19.81 -48.90
C SER A 1046 6.85 -21.26 -49.13
N SER A 1047 7.37 -21.93 -50.16
CA SER A 1047 7.08 -23.35 -50.43
C SER A 1047 7.53 -24.27 -49.30
N ASN A 1048 8.57 -23.89 -48.57
CA ASN A 1048 9.11 -24.66 -47.46
C ASN A 1048 8.26 -24.46 -46.20
N TYR A 1049 7.81 -23.24 -45.90
CA TYR A 1049 6.82 -23.00 -44.85
C TYR A 1049 5.52 -23.78 -45.09
N VAL A 1050 4.96 -23.68 -46.31
CA VAL A 1050 3.73 -24.40 -46.68
C VAL A 1050 3.90 -25.91 -46.51
N ARG A 1051 5.03 -26.49 -46.94
CA ARG A 1051 5.30 -27.93 -46.75
C ARG A 1051 5.30 -28.31 -45.27
N LEU A 1052 6.05 -27.58 -44.44
CA LEU A 1052 6.15 -27.86 -43.00
C LEU A 1052 4.79 -27.80 -42.31
N LEU A 1053 4.01 -26.76 -42.60
CA LEU A 1053 2.73 -26.52 -41.93
C LEU A 1053 1.65 -27.53 -42.36
N ASN A 1054 1.69 -28.04 -43.60
CA ASN A 1054 0.87 -29.20 -44.00
C ASN A 1054 1.28 -30.46 -43.23
N ASP A 1055 2.59 -30.75 -43.15
CA ASP A 1055 3.09 -31.94 -42.45
C ASP A 1055 2.83 -31.92 -40.93
N LEU A 1056 2.72 -30.73 -40.33
CA LEU A 1056 2.32 -30.53 -38.93
C LEU A 1056 0.80 -30.61 -38.75
N THR A 1057 0.02 -30.05 -39.69
CA THR A 1057 -1.46 -30.15 -39.68
C THR A 1057 -1.91 -31.61 -39.73
N ASP A 1058 -1.42 -32.37 -40.70
CA ASP A 1058 -1.72 -33.81 -40.84
C ASP A 1058 -1.33 -34.59 -39.57
N TRP A 1059 -0.26 -34.17 -38.91
CA TRP A 1059 0.22 -34.80 -37.68
C TRP A 1059 -0.68 -34.50 -36.47
N ILE A 1060 -1.10 -33.24 -36.27
CA ILE A 1060 -2.02 -32.89 -35.18
C ILE A 1060 -3.37 -33.57 -35.37
N HIS A 1061 -3.91 -33.60 -36.59
CA HIS A 1061 -5.15 -34.33 -36.89
C HIS A 1061 -5.01 -35.83 -36.57
N GLY A 1062 -3.85 -36.42 -36.88
CA GLY A 1062 -3.52 -37.78 -36.46
C GLY A 1062 -3.51 -37.97 -34.94
N LEU A 1063 -2.98 -37.00 -34.18
CA LEU A 1063 -2.99 -37.04 -32.71
C LEU A 1063 -4.41 -36.90 -32.12
N GLN A 1064 -5.27 -36.06 -32.71
CA GLN A 1064 -6.67 -35.90 -32.27
C GLN A 1064 -7.49 -37.19 -32.48
N GLU A 1065 -7.12 -38.01 -33.46
CA GLU A 1065 -7.72 -39.34 -33.68
C GLU A 1065 -7.20 -40.41 -32.71
N GLU A 1066 -6.10 -40.16 -31.98
CA GLU A 1066 -5.58 -41.13 -31.01
C GLU A 1066 -6.53 -41.30 -29.82
N LYS A 1067 -6.70 -42.54 -29.40
CA LYS A 1067 -7.62 -42.95 -28.34
C LYS A 1067 -6.89 -43.72 -27.26
N ASN A 1068 -7.30 -43.53 -26.01
CA ASN A 1068 -6.93 -44.40 -24.90
C ASN A 1068 -7.57 -45.80 -25.07
N GLU A 1069 -7.18 -46.77 -24.23
CA GLU A 1069 -7.73 -48.14 -24.29
C GLU A 1069 -9.26 -48.18 -24.06
N ASP A 1070 -9.81 -47.19 -23.37
CA ASP A 1070 -11.24 -47.04 -23.07
C ASP A 1070 -12.05 -46.32 -24.18
N GLY A 1071 -11.39 -45.82 -25.23
CA GLY A 1071 -12.04 -45.11 -26.34
C GLY A 1071 -12.23 -43.61 -26.12
N THR A 1072 -11.71 -43.04 -25.02
CA THR A 1072 -11.62 -41.58 -24.83
C THR A 1072 -10.50 -40.99 -25.71
N PRO A 1073 -10.60 -39.72 -26.16
CA PRO A 1073 -9.49 -39.02 -26.81
C PRO A 1073 -8.22 -39.06 -25.95
N LYS A 1074 -7.08 -39.46 -26.52
CA LYS A 1074 -5.81 -39.53 -25.79
C LYS A 1074 -5.29 -38.16 -25.38
N TYR A 1075 -5.51 -37.15 -26.23
CA TYR A 1075 -5.12 -35.76 -26.02
C TYR A 1075 -6.37 -34.87 -26.04
N GLU A 1076 -7.28 -35.10 -25.09
CA GLU A 1076 -8.49 -34.30 -24.93
C GLU A 1076 -8.17 -32.79 -24.84
N GLY A 1077 -8.96 -31.97 -25.53
CA GLY A 1077 -8.75 -30.53 -25.62
C GLY A 1077 -7.67 -30.08 -26.61
N LEU A 1078 -6.94 -31.00 -27.28
CA LEU A 1078 -5.90 -30.64 -28.26
C LEU A 1078 -6.51 -29.85 -29.43
N LYS A 1079 -6.09 -28.60 -29.61
CA LYS A 1079 -6.52 -27.72 -30.69
C LYS A 1079 -5.64 -27.94 -31.93
N ASP A 1080 -6.25 -27.91 -33.11
CA ASP A 1080 -5.54 -27.97 -34.39
C ASP A 1080 -5.18 -26.60 -34.95
N VAL A 1081 -5.65 -25.51 -34.33
CA VAL A 1081 -5.28 -24.14 -34.70
C VAL A 1081 -3.80 -23.91 -34.42
N ILE A 1082 -3.02 -23.61 -35.47
CA ILE A 1082 -1.58 -23.34 -35.36
C ILE A 1082 -1.32 -21.86 -35.66
N PRO A 1083 -1.06 -21.02 -34.64
CA PRO A 1083 -0.47 -19.71 -34.85
C PRO A 1083 0.92 -19.86 -35.48
N PHE A 1084 1.19 -19.07 -36.52
CA PHE A 1084 2.45 -19.14 -37.26
C PHE A 1084 2.98 -17.75 -37.58
N VAL A 1085 4.19 -17.44 -37.11
CA VAL A 1085 4.89 -16.19 -37.45
C VAL A 1085 5.98 -16.46 -38.48
N ALA A 1086 5.87 -15.84 -39.66
CA ALA A 1086 6.87 -15.93 -40.72
C ALA A 1086 7.98 -14.86 -40.53
N ALA A 1087 9.11 -15.02 -41.22
CA ALA A 1087 10.23 -14.07 -41.12
C ALA A 1087 9.85 -12.62 -41.48
N ASN A 1088 8.85 -12.40 -42.34
CA ASN A 1088 8.39 -11.07 -42.76
C ASN A 1088 7.12 -10.60 -42.02
N TYR A 1089 7.04 -10.86 -40.71
CA TYR A 1089 5.86 -10.62 -39.87
C TYR A 1089 5.40 -9.14 -39.81
N ALA A 1090 6.32 -8.20 -40.01
CA ALA A 1090 6.07 -6.76 -39.96
C ALA A 1090 5.64 -6.15 -41.32
N ALA A 1091 5.37 -6.95 -42.35
CA ALA A 1091 5.05 -6.45 -43.70
C ALA A 1091 3.55 -6.42 -44.04
N ALA A 1092 2.67 -6.62 -43.06
CA ALA A 1092 1.21 -6.68 -43.22
C ALA A 1092 0.75 -7.64 -44.33
N GLY A 1093 1.22 -8.88 -44.30
CA GLY A 1093 0.71 -9.98 -45.13
C GLY A 1093 1.53 -10.32 -46.36
N GLU A 1094 1.40 -11.57 -46.80
CA GLU A 1094 2.15 -12.17 -47.92
C GLU A 1094 1.22 -12.97 -48.83
N SER A 1095 1.41 -12.83 -50.15
CA SER A 1095 0.49 -13.42 -51.16
C SER A 1095 0.38 -14.94 -51.15
N TRP A 1096 1.30 -15.64 -50.51
CA TRP A 1096 1.29 -17.09 -50.40
C TRP A 1096 0.55 -17.61 -49.17
N TYR A 1097 0.09 -16.74 -48.25
CA TYR A 1097 -0.65 -17.17 -47.06
C TYR A 1097 -1.95 -17.92 -47.38
N ASN A 1098 -2.57 -17.68 -48.53
CA ASN A 1098 -3.73 -18.45 -49.00
C ASN A 1098 -3.42 -19.90 -49.43
N GLN A 1099 -2.15 -20.32 -49.36
CA GLN A 1099 -1.70 -21.70 -49.60
C GLN A 1099 -1.44 -22.44 -48.29
N LEU A 1100 -1.52 -21.76 -47.15
CA LEU A 1100 -1.44 -22.39 -45.83
C LEU A 1100 -2.69 -23.26 -45.60
N PRO A 1101 -2.58 -24.34 -44.80
CA PRO A 1101 -3.74 -25.06 -44.30
C PRO A 1101 -4.72 -24.13 -43.58
N ASP A 1102 -6.02 -24.40 -43.70
CA ASP A 1102 -7.08 -23.52 -43.17
C ASP A 1102 -7.05 -23.35 -41.64
N ASN A 1103 -6.45 -24.29 -40.89
CA ASN A 1103 -6.23 -24.24 -39.44
C ASN A 1103 -4.99 -23.40 -39.03
N VAL A 1104 -4.15 -22.98 -39.99
CA VAL A 1104 -2.99 -22.14 -39.70
C VAL A 1104 -3.41 -20.67 -39.66
N ARG A 1105 -3.00 -19.97 -38.60
CA ARG A 1105 -3.29 -18.55 -38.39
C ARG A 1105 -2.01 -17.74 -38.56
N PRO A 1106 -1.78 -17.10 -39.73
CA PRO A 1106 -0.58 -16.32 -39.97
C PRO A 1106 -0.57 -15.05 -39.10
N ILE A 1107 0.45 -14.95 -38.25
CA ILE A 1107 0.68 -13.82 -37.34
C ILE A 1107 1.33 -12.66 -38.11
N THR A 1108 0.90 -11.45 -37.79
CA THR A 1108 1.55 -10.21 -38.20
C THR A 1108 1.56 -9.24 -37.03
N THR A 1109 2.59 -8.39 -36.98
CA THR A 1109 2.59 -7.22 -36.08
C THR A 1109 1.97 -6.00 -36.75
N GLY A 1110 1.44 -6.16 -37.96
CA GLY A 1110 0.90 -5.09 -38.81
C GLY A 1110 1.88 -4.63 -39.87
N LYS A 1111 1.84 -3.34 -40.23
CA LYS A 1111 2.65 -2.74 -41.31
C LYS A 1111 4.11 -2.44 -40.89
N GLN A 1112 4.43 -2.68 -39.63
CA GLN A 1112 5.73 -2.49 -38.99
C GLN A 1112 5.77 -3.33 -37.70
N VAL A 1113 6.91 -3.36 -37.01
CA VAL A 1113 7.08 -4.13 -35.76
C VAL A 1113 6.14 -3.63 -34.65
N TRP A 1114 6.04 -2.32 -34.47
CA TRP A 1114 5.09 -1.68 -33.54
C TRP A 1114 3.86 -1.23 -34.32
N GLY A 1115 3.06 -2.20 -34.79
CA GLY A 1115 1.83 -1.93 -35.54
C GLY A 1115 0.56 -2.09 -34.71
N LYS A 1116 -0.57 -1.74 -35.34
CA LYS A 1116 -1.89 -1.62 -34.74
C LYS A 1116 -2.85 -2.64 -35.34
N ALA A 1117 -3.72 -3.23 -34.52
CA ALA A 1117 -4.92 -3.94 -34.94
C ALA A 1117 -5.99 -2.91 -35.34
N ASP A 1118 -5.93 -2.42 -36.58
CA ASP A 1118 -6.92 -1.50 -37.15
C ASP A 1118 -7.47 -2.01 -38.48
N GLN A 1119 -8.60 -1.46 -38.93
CA GLN A 1119 -9.22 -1.88 -40.18
C GLN A 1119 -8.29 -1.66 -41.37
N SER A 1120 -7.40 -0.66 -41.32
CA SER A 1120 -6.45 -0.38 -42.39
C SER A 1120 -5.36 -1.45 -42.50
N THR A 1121 -4.88 -2.00 -41.39
CA THR A 1121 -3.92 -3.10 -41.31
C THR A 1121 -4.57 -4.40 -41.71
N ILE A 1122 -5.76 -4.68 -41.19
CA ILE A 1122 -6.55 -5.85 -41.56
C ILE A 1122 -6.83 -5.85 -43.07
N SER A 1123 -7.37 -4.76 -43.61
CA SER A 1123 -7.64 -4.64 -45.05
C SER A 1123 -6.38 -4.80 -45.90
N THR A 1124 -5.25 -4.24 -45.46
CA THR A 1124 -3.96 -4.39 -46.17
C THR A 1124 -3.49 -5.84 -46.15
N PHE A 1125 -3.53 -6.47 -44.98
CA PHE A 1125 -3.16 -7.85 -44.80
C PHE A 1125 -4.04 -8.75 -45.65
N THR A 1126 -5.36 -8.66 -45.53
CA THR A 1126 -6.31 -9.46 -46.29
C THR A 1126 -6.15 -9.27 -47.79
N SER A 1127 -5.90 -8.04 -48.25
CA SER A 1127 -5.62 -7.78 -49.66
C SER A 1127 -4.31 -8.41 -50.12
N LYS A 1128 -3.23 -8.32 -49.33
CA LYS A 1128 -1.93 -8.91 -49.70
C LYS A 1128 -1.95 -10.43 -49.63
N SER A 1129 -2.70 -10.98 -48.68
CA SER A 1129 -2.78 -12.40 -48.36
C SER A 1129 -3.88 -13.13 -49.13
N ASN A 1130 -4.41 -12.55 -50.22
CA ASN A 1130 -5.46 -13.12 -51.06
C ASN A 1130 -6.72 -13.57 -50.30
N GLY A 1131 -7.16 -12.78 -49.31
CA GLY A 1131 -8.39 -13.03 -48.56
C GLY A 1131 -8.20 -13.66 -47.19
N VAL A 1132 -6.98 -14.06 -46.80
CA VAL A 1132 -6.71 -14.57 -45.46
C VAL A 1132 -6.77 -13.42 -44.43
N LYS A 1133 -7.47 -13.64 -43.32
CA LYS A 1133 -7.59 -12.68 -42.21
C LYS A 1133 -6.36 -12.78 -41.30
N PRO A 1134 -5.91 -11.67 -40.67
CA PRO A 1134 -4.72 -11.68 -39.83
C PRO A 1134 -4.98 -12.30 -38.46
N PHE A 1135 -3.92 -12.82 -37.86
CA PHE A 1135 -3.74 -12.90 -36.41
C PHE A 1135 -2.78 -11.77 -36.01
N MET A 1136 -3.19 -10.89 -35.12
CA MET A 1136 -2.37 -9.77 -34.66
C MET A 1136 -1.54 -10.16 -33.42
N TRP A 1137 -0.22 -10.01 -33.53
CA TRP A 1137 0.69 -9.87 -32.40
C TRP A 1137 0.90 -8.37 -32.20
N ILE A 1138 0.36 -7.84 -31.11
CA ILE A 1138 0.42 -6.41 -30.80
C ILE A 1138 1.55 -6.14 -29.82
N ASN A 1139 2.56 -5.37 -30.24
CA ASN A 1139 3.64 -4.92 -29.35
C ASN A 1139 3.15 -3.73 -28.50
N TRP A 1140 2.29 -4.02 -27.54
CA TRP A 1140 1.77 -3.10 -26.53
C TRP A 1140 1.12 -3.97 -25.44
N PRO A 1141 1.31 -3.70 -24.13
CA PRO A 1141 2.08 -2.63 -23.53
C PRO A 1141 3.61 -2.86 -23.46
N CYS A 1142 4.21 -3.68 -24.33
CA CYS A 1142 5.66 -3.94 -24.32
C CYS A 1142 6.53 -2.68 -24.14
N THR A 1143 7.48 -2.75 -23.19
CA THR A 1143 8.41 -1.66 -22.84
C THR A 1143 9.87 -2.02 -23.12
N ASP A 1144 10.17 -3.06 -23.90
CA ASP A 1144 11.56 -3.47 -24.17
C ASP A 1144 12.40 -2.44 -24.93
N ASN A 1145 11.75 -1.52 -25.65
CA ASN A 1145 12.34 -0.37 -26.31
C ASN A 1145 12.27 0.93 -25.48
N THR A 1146 11.66 0.89 -24.30
CA THR A 1146 11.49 1.98 -23.32
C THR A 1146 11.56 1.43 -21.89
N ARG A 1147 12.67 0.76 -21.56
CA ARG A 1147 12.82 -0.10 -20.37
C ARG A 1147 12.71 0.63 -19.01
N ASP A 1148 12.74 1.95 -19.04
CA ASP A 1148 12.59 2.88 -17.93
C ASP A 1148 11.15 3.37 -17.72
N HIS A 1149 10.16 2.82 -18.46
CA HIS A 1149 8.75 3.22 -18.40
C HIS A 1149 7.82 2.02 -18.15
N LEU A 1150 6.65 2.29 -17.57
CA LEU A 1150 5.47 1.41 -17.63
C LEU A 1150 4.48 1.94 -18.67
N SER A 1151 3.92 1.05 -19.47
CA SER A 1151 2.90 1.36 -20.48
C SER A 1151 1.54 0.87 -20.00
N MET A 1152 0.80 1.71 -19.29
CA MET A 1152 -0.46 1.35 -18.60
C MET A 1152 -1.73 1.90 -19.29
N GLY A 1153 -1.62 2.20 -20.58
CA GLY A 1153 -2.65 2.88 -21.38
C GLY A 1153 -2.15 3.08 -22.81
N GLY A 1154 -2.83 3.85 -23.63
CA GLY A 1154 -2.48 4.00 -25.04
C GLY A 1154 -3.00 2.86 -25.93
N TYR A 1155 -4.01 2.11 -25.44
CA TYR A 1155 -4.64 0.99 -26.14
C TYR A 1155 -5.12 1.41 -27.54
N GLU A 1156 -5.47 2.68 -27.71
CA GLU A 1156 -5.80 3.29 -28.99
C GLU A 1156 -4.85 3.02 -30.13
N ASN A 1157 -3.56 2.98 -29.79
CA ASN A 1157 -2.47 2.95 -30.74
C ASN A 1157 -2.18 1.50 -31.14
N ALA A 1158 -2.79 0.56 -30.41
CA ALA A 1158 -2.60 -0.86 -30.46
C ALA A 1158 -3.85 -1.60 -30.96
N LEU A 1159 -5.03 -1.21 -30.49
CA LEU A 1159 -6.36 -1.77 -30.75
C LEU A 1159 -7.25 -0.68 -31.37
N GLY A 1160 -7.92 -0.98 -32.49
CA GLY A 1160 -8.73 -0.02 -33.24
C GLY A 1160 -10.22 -0.28 -33.08
N ALA A 1161 -10.99 0.70 -32.60
CA ALA A 1161 -12.46 0.62 -32.55
C ALA A 1161 -13.12 0.61 -33.95
N ASP A 1162 -12.33 0.75 -35.02
CA ASP A 1162 -12.78 0.60 -36.41
C ASP A 1162 -12.69 -0.85 -36.92
N VAL A 1163 -12.14 -1.77 -36.13
CA VAL A 1163 -12.07 -3.19 -36.49
C VAL A 1163 -13.48 -3.75 -36.57
N GLU A 1164 -13.83 -4.27 -37.75
CA GLU A 1164 -15.14 -4.87 -37.96
C GLU A 1164 -15.17 -6.29 -37.36
N PRO A 1165 -16.23 -6.65 -36.60
CA PRO A 1165 -16.45 -8.00 -36.09
C PRO A 1165 -16.17 -9.10 -37.12
N GLY A 1166 -15.42 -10.11 -36.71
CA GLY A 1166 -15.05 -11.25 -37.55
C GLY A 1166 -14.04 -10.94 -38.67
N THR A 1167 -13.42 -9.75 -38.74
CA THR A 1167 -12.33 -9.48 -39.70
C THR A 1167 -10.94 -9.85 -39.18
N LEU A 1168 -10.83 -10.15 -37.88
CA LEU A 1168 -9.62 -10.55 -37.16
C LEU A 1168 -9.75 -12.01 -36.68
N LEU A 1169 -8.70 -12.83 -36.85
CA LEU A 1169 -8.71 -14.23 -36.37
C LEU A 1169 -8.12 -14.39 -34.97
N GLY A 1170 -7.19 -13.52 -34.60
CA GLY A 1170 -6.55 -13.59 -33.29
C GLY A 1170 -5.95 -12.27 -32.89
N CYS A 1171 -5.93 -11.97 -31.61
CA CYS A 1171 -5.24 -10.83 -31.03
C CYS A 1171 -4.55 -11.27 -29.75
N VAL A 1172 -3.22 -11.27 -29.77
CA VAL A 1172 -2.43 -11.40 -28.54
C VAL A 1172 -1.59 -10.16 -28.35
N ILE A 1173 -1.56 -9.67 -27.13
CA ILE A 1173 -0.73 -8.55 -26.76
C ILE A 1173 0.62 -9.05 -26.21
N ASN A 1174 1.70 -8.40 -26.61
CA ASN A 1174 3.03 -8.57 -26.06
C ASN A 1174 3.22 -7.53 -24.95
N PRO A 1175 3.22 -7.97 -23.68
CA PRO A 1175 3.16 -7.10 -22.51
C PRO A 1175 4.55 -6.68 -22.02
N MET A 1176 4.60 -6.09 -20.82
CA MET A 1176 5.84 -5.66 -20.16
C MET A 1176 6.50 -6.84 -19.44
N GLN A 1177 7.78 -6.69 -19.06
CA GLN A 1177 8.44 -7.66 -18.18
C GLN A 1177 7.87 -7.67 -16.74
N GLN A 1178 7.09 -6.65 -16.36
CA GLN A 1178 6.34 -6.59 -15.11
C GLN A 1178 4.96 -7.22 -15.31
N SER A 1179 4.73 -8.39 -14.72
CA SER A 1179 3.50 -9.21 -14.88
C SER A 1179 2.25 -8.46 -14.43
N GLU A 1180 2.23 -7.96 -13.20
CA GLU A 1180 1.07 -7.32 -12.57
C GLU A 1180 0.59 -6.04 -13.31
N PRO A 1181 1.45 -5.03 -13.59
CA PRO A 1181 1.04 -3.87 -14.39
C PRO A 1181 0.56 -4.21 -15.81
N SER A 1182 0.94 -5.38 -16.34
CA SER A 1182 0.52 -5.80 -17.68
C SER A 1182 -0.95 -6.23 -17.74
N LYS A 1183 -1.59 -6.55 -16.60
CA LYS A 1183 -3.02 -6.89 -16.52
C LYS A 1183 -3.92 -5.84 -17.18
N VAL A 1184 -3.57 -4.55 -17.09
CA VAL A 1184 -4.33 -3.47 -17.76
C VAL A 1184 -4.39 -3.68 -19.27
N GLY A 1185 -3.25 -3.89 -19.93
CA GLY A 1185 -3.24 -4.14 -21.37
C GLY A 1185 -3.91 -5.45 -21.76
N ILE A 1186 -3.78 -6.47 -20.90
CA ILE A 1186 -4.36 -7.81 -21.12
C ILE A 1186 -5.89 -7.74 -21.01
N PHE A 1187 -6.42 -7.03 -20.01
CA PHE A 1187 -7.85 -6.78 -19.81
C PHE A 1187 -8.46 -6.04 -21.01
N MET A 1188 -7.81 -4.97 -21.48
CA MET A 1188 -8.29 -4.22 -22.64
C MET A 1188 -8.38 -5.10 -23.90
N ASN A 1189 -7.44 -6.03 -24.07
CA ASN A 1189 -7.53 -7.02 -25.15
C ASN A 1189 -8.64 -8.04 -24.91
N ALA A 1190 -8.89 -8.44 -23.66
CA ALA A 1190 -9.98 -9.35 -23.33
C ALA A 1190 -11.34 -8.80 -23.76
N ASP A 1191 -11.62 -7.53 -23.42
CA ASP A 1191 -12.86 -6.86 -23.83
C ASP A 1191 -12.91 -6.65 -25.35
N PHE A 1192 -11.92 -5.96 -25.93
CA PHE A 1192 -11.85 -5.66 -27.37
C PHE A 1192 -11.96 -6.88 -28.29
N SER A 1193 -11.36 -8.00 -27.89
CA SER A 1193 -11.34 -9.20 -28.73
C SER A 1193 -12.58 -10.08 -28.52
N TRP A 1194 -13.34 -9.81 -27.45
CA TRP A 1194 -14.67 -10.37 -27.26
C TRP A 1194 -15.71 -9.53 -28.01
N ASN A 1195 -15.83 -8.23 -27.73
CA ASN A 1195 -16.86 -7.30 -28.26
C ASN A 1195 -16.27 -5.94 -28.69
#